data_AF-A0A482XYJ1-F1
#
_entry.id   AF-A0A482XYJ1-F1
#
_cell.length_a   1.000
_cell.length_b   1.000
_cell.length_c   1.000
_cell.angle_alpha   90.00
_cell.angle_beta   90.00
_cell.angle_gamma   90.00
#
_symmetry.space_group_name_H-M   'P 1'
#
loop_
_entity.id
_entity.type
_entity.pdbx_description
1 polymer ?
#
loop_
_entity_poly.entity_id
_entity_poly.type
_entity_poly.pdbx_seq_one_letter_code
_entity_poly.pdbx_strand_id
1 'polypeptide(L)'
;MVSFRAIGESGIDRRAFVSLLGTTTGALALSRSSDAFTTADSASGDGLESLSFYSTASQVSAAYAPLTDTEHVVAWASENAYVTSTDDGTDDVDVVSYEDARIPLITQDGTVIGIGSASFLSDERGGFTAGNEEFVLNVWDQLLGPESTVLWDESHDQYWDLSRHDTFRRYAADNGYDLRALAEFDPDGTTLEFYSTASQIAPDGDVLTETHLAADDGLEVLAWAESTATNGDRTQSDAVEYGDEERIPLITRDDRVVGVGAPLVEDDSDHEENRAFVRGVWDAVIDGETVYWDESHDQYYDTDRFETFIAAAENDGYTVTAADDLQAVLEGASDGADDTTAPHADAVVITTPAAAFTDAELAALESFVADGGAVLLHDQSDHGGHDETGALNEIAERLDLGFRFNADQVVDDASGWDDHVFTTAAVDESYLAAESGSVGVMDADGLVITTPQSAFDESELAILESFVADGGALFLFDQSDFGGNDRTGILNEIAERLDLAFRFNGGQVEDEVQNAGPVYEPVATEFSPAFDYADARAGIGIEFDRDGEYYGRVTRVFDGDTVEVEFDTEYGHREIVRNVGVDTAETPPTEASPREWTGIPDDATAHLHDWGERAAAFALERLAPDGAAVDEGDLEGRHVKITFDEAEPIRGNYGRLLGYLHYDPDDFTADFDAGSFDVNYNRRIVADGYARVYSSGFAAHDEFAALEEDALAAGRGVWSASDVDARTAIRNEPVEELFVPSARSIRSARGRAGGRVRDDRVAVSAAASAEQHLEGDGVAYDGDVPLVGVDERRRVALVGGLLIDERYEAGEGFGADTSGYGNFPFLTNLIDHLSETDGDVILAGGQGQFNAAGSLSLEDCKYYCRYLEGVDERLRQINDLERTLPDESEPPRAVLLSAPAHELAFGDRLALREYRNAGGAVVLLGSAAADADHTRHLNRLAAELGTDLRFNADRVVDADRNLADDPAVLETAALNHSFPMFDAYEPSDRTGEAGEAPGNSGHAPGHRGNGPGNSGRAPGHRGGEK
;
A
#
# COMPACT_ATOMS: atom_id res chain seq x y z
N MET A 1 8.55 -2.41 -38.03
CA MET A 1 7.91 -3.68 -38.43
C MET A 1 8.95 -4.71 -38.89
N VAL A 2 9.64 -5.38 -37.96
CA VAL A 2 10.17 -6.77 -38.08
C VAL A 2 10.34 -7.32 -36.65
N SER A 3 9.40 -8.19 -36.29
CA SER A 3 9.47 -9.33 -35.35
C SER A 3 10.17 -9.19 -33.99
N PHE A 4 9.35 -8.92 -32.95
CA PHE A 4 9.51 -9.49 -31.62
C PHE A 4 9.58 -11.02 -31.72
N ARG A 5 10.50 -11.65 -30.98
CA ARG A 5 10.60 -13.10 -30.83
C ARG A 5 10.91 -13.40 -29.37
N ALA A 6 9.89 -13.90 -28.68
CA ALA A 6 9.96 -14.47 -27.33
C ALA A 6 10.89 -15.69 -27.29
N ILE A 7 11.78 -15.71 -26.30
CA ILE A 7 12.45 -16.83 -25.61
C ILE A 7 12.94 -16.17 -24.30
N GLY A 8 12.57 -16.53 -23.08
CA GLY A 8 12.29 -17.86 -22.51
C GLY A 8 13.45 -18.24 -21.58
N GLU A 9 13.11 -18.58 -20.33
CA GLU A 9 13.95 -19.25 -19.32
C GLU A 9 14.86 -18.38 -18.41
N SER A 10 14.28 -17.89 -17.32
CA SER A 10 14.81 -18.05 -15.95
C SER A 10 13.71 -17.66 -14.96
N GLY A 11 12.97 -18.65 -14.49
CA GLY A 11 11.94 -18.46 -13.46
C GLY A 11 12.60 -18.02 -12.16
N ILE A 12 12.19 -16.85 -11.67
CA ILE A 12 12.43 -16.46 -10.28
C ILE A 12 11.45 -17.28 -9.45
N ASP A 13 11.96 -18.35 -8.87
CA ASP A 13 11.23 -19.26 -8.00
C ASP A 13 11.05 -18.59 -6.63
N ARG A 14 9.96 -17.83 -6.46
CA ARG A 14 9.58 -17.20 -5.18
C ARG A 14 9.36 -18.23 -4.04
N ARG A 15 9.29 -19.53 -4.33
CA ARG A 15 9.19 -20.60 -3.31
C ARG A 15 10.54 -21.07 -2.77
N ALA A 16 11.66 -20.69 -3.37
CA ALA A 16 12.99 -21.04 -2.85
C ALA A 16 13.39 -20.24 -1.59
N PHE A 17 12.55 -19.30 -1.12
CA PHE A 17 12.84 -18.43 0.02
C PHE A 17 12.38 -19.00 1.39
N VAL A 18 11.63 -20.11 1.41
CA VAL A 18 11.13 -20.72 2.68
C VAL A 18 12.15 -21.66 3.34
N SER A 19 13.28 -21.99 2.69
CA SER A 19 14.17 -23.08 3.11
C SER A 19 15.44 -22.67 3.89
N LEU A 20 15.60 -21.42 4.36
CA LEU A 20 16.83 -21.02 5.08
C LEU A 20 16.62 -20.42 6.48
N LEU A 21 15.65 -20.93 7.25
CA LEU A 21 15.49 -20.62 8.69
C LEU A 21 15.78 -21.81 9.62
N GLY A 22 16.49 -22.82 9.11
CA GLY A 22 16.74 -24.06 9.83
C GLY A 22 18.18 -24.25 10.33
N THR A 23 18.90 -23.23 10.84
CA THR A 23 20.05 -23.46 11.75
C THR A 23 20.65 -22.14 12.27
N THR A 24 20.12 -21.58 13.36
CA THR A 24 20.91 -20.83 14.37
C THR A 24 20.17 -20.84 15.70
N THR A 25 20.50 -21.81 16.55
CA THR A 25 20.22 -21.75 17.99
C THR A 25 20.87 -20.51 18.62
N GLY A 26 20.06 -19.57 19.09
CA GLY A 26 20.49 -18.44 19.91
C GLY A 26 19.30 -17.76 20.58
N ALA A 27 19.04 -18.10 21.84
CA ALA A 27 17.95 -17.57 22.62
C ALA A 27 18.01 -16.03 22.79
N LEU A 28 16.91 -15.34 22.48
CA LEU A 28 16.47 -14.12 23.15
C LEU A 28 14.94 -14.14 23.26
N ALA A 29 14.48 -14.65 24.39
CA ALA A 29 13.10 -14.50 24.83
C ALA A 29 12.84 -13.03 25.19
N LEU A 30 11.92 -12.37 24.50
CA LEU A 30 11.19 -11.23 25.04
C LEU A 30 9.74 -11.66 25.26
N SER A 31 9.50 -12.23 26.44
CA SER A 31 8.18 -12.28 27.05
C SER A 31 7.68 -10.85 27.22
N ARG A 32 6.74 -10.39 26.40
CA ARG A 32 5.78 -9.38 26.80
C ARG A 32 4.45 -10.08 27.04
N SER A 33 4.16 -10.24 28.32
CA SER A 33 2.86 -10.66 28.83
C SER A 33 1.79 -9.73 28.27
N SER A 34 0.77 -10.33 27.69
CA SER A 34 -0.56 -9.77 27.51
C SER A 34 -1.13 -9.37 28.87
N ASP A 35 -1.01 -8.10 29.23
CA ASP A 35 -1.85 -7.49 30.26
C ASP A 35 -2.93 -6.67 29.57
N ALA A 36 -4.17 -6.99 29.94
CA ALA A 36 -5.39 -6.37 29.49
C ALA A 36 -5.33 -4.83 29.58
N PHE A 37 -5.60 -4.17 28.45
CA PHE A 37 -5.87 -2.74 28.41
C PHE A 37 -7.18 -2.48 29.18
N THR A 38 -7.05 -2.03 30.42
CA THR A 38 -8.18 -1.48 31.16
C THR A 38 -8.53 -0.14 30.55
N THR A 39 -9.75 -0.03 30.02
CA THR A 39 -10.42 1.22 29.64
C THR A 39 -10.33 2.27 30.74
N ALA A 40 -9.58 3.34 30.48
CA ALA A 40 -9.64 4.61 31.20
C ALA A 40 -8.93 5.72 30.40
N ASP A 41 -9.72 6.45 29.59
CA ASP A 41 -9.69 7.91 29.44
C ASP A 41 -8.33 8.62 29.62
N SER A 42 -7.55 8.76 28.55
CA SER A 42 -6.71 9.94 28.28
C SER A 42 -6.07 9.84 26.90
N ALA A 43 -6.21 10.87 26.06
CA ALA A 43 -5.26 11.17 25.01
C ALA A 43 -3.83 11.19 25.60
N SER A 44 -2.94 10.37 25.07
CA SER A 44 -1.50 10.31 25.39
C SER A 44 -0.76 10.36 24.05
N GLY A 45 0.17 11.27 23.75
CA GLY A 45 1.13 11.92 24.64
C GLY A 45 2.52 11.26 24.59
N ASP A 46 2.66 10.15 23.85
CA ASP A 46 3.95 9.53 23.53
C ASP A 46 4.30 9.93 22.08
N GLY A 47 5.55 10.36 21.84
CA GLY A 47 6.02 10.84 20.54
C GLY A 47 5.98 9.80 19.42
N LEU A 48 6.45 10.17 18.23
CA LEU A 48 6.58 9.31 17.06
C LEU A 48 7.26 7.97 17.43
N GLU A 49 6.54 6.86 17.25
CA GLU A 49 7.03 5.54 17.64
C GLU A 49 7.87 4.86 16.55
N SER A 50 7.56 5.12 15.28
CA SER A 50 8.20 4.45 14.16
C SER A 50 8.12 5.27 12.86
N LEU A 51 8.78 4.83 11.80
CA LEU A 51 8.65 5.35 10.43
C LEU A 51 8.75 4.19 9.45
N SER A 52 7.89 4.14 8.44
CA SER A 52 7.89 3.08 7.41
C SER A 52 8.57 3.56 6.13
N PHE A 53 9.36 2.69 5.50
CA PHE A 53 10.15 3.04 4.31
C PHE A 53 9.97 2.01 3.21
N TYR A 54 8.99 2.22 2.32
CA TYR A 54 8.76 1.32 1.20
C TYR A 54 9.87 1.44 0.14
N SER A 55 10.48 0.31 -0.23
CA SER A 55 11.51 0.20 -1.27
C SER A 55 12.66 1.20 -1.10
N THR A 56 13.19 1.29 0.12
CA THR A 56 14.10 2.37 0.50
C THR A 56 15.55 2.12 0.11
N ALA A 57 16.21 3.18 -0.35
CA ALA A 57 17.65 3.31 -0.41
C ALA A 57 18.20 3.65 0.99
N SER A 58 19.48 3.32 1.22
CA SER A 58 20.22 3.81 2.40
C SER A 58 21.05 5.05 2.05
N GLN A 59 21.60 5.76 3.04
CA GLN A 59 22.54 6.85 2.77
C GLN A 59 23.98 6.47 3.12
N VAL A 60 24.95 7.00 2.39
CA VAL A 60 26.40 6.80 2.54
C VAL A 60 27.10 8.16 2.66
N SER A 61 28.37 8.16 3.05
CA SER A 61 29.15 9.40 3.15
C SER A 61 29.48 9.98 1.77
N ALA A 62 29.84 11.27 1.70
CA ALA A 62 30.34 11.92 0.48
C ALA A 62 31.53 11.20 -0.21
N ALA A 63 32.23 10.33 0.49
CA ALA A 63 33.31 9.50 -0.05
C ALA A 63 32.85 8.11 -0.55
N TYR A 64 31.53 7.87 -0.64
CA TYR A 64 30.93 6.56 -0.96
C TYR A 64 31.42 5.43 -0.03
N ALA A 65 31.51 5.75 1.26
CA ALA A 65 31.81 4.80 2.34
C ALA A 65 30.68 4.80 3.38
N PRO A 66 30.57 3.78 4.26
CA PRO A 66 29.53 3.75 5.29
C PRO A 66 29.46 5.05 6.10
N LEU A 67 28.28 5.67 6.14
CA LEU A 67 28.05 6.90 6.90
C LEU A 67 27.92 6.54 8.37
N THR A 68 29.03 6.72 9.09
CA THR A 68 29.14 6.40 10.52
C THR A 68 29.08 7.64 11.41
N ASP A 69 29.07 8.83 10.81
CA ASP A 69 28.95 10.08 11.54
C ASP A 69 27.48 10.33 11.92
N THR A 70 27.17 10.09 13.19
CA THR A 70 25.80 10.18 13.70
C THR A 70 25.28 11.61 13.79
N GLU A 71 26.13 12.63 13.60
CA GLU A 71 25.69 14.04 13.61
C GLU A 71 24.80 14.40 12.42
N HIS A 72 24.88 13.62 11.34
CA HIS A 72 24.10 13.81 10.12
C HIS A 72 22.96 12.79 9.94
N VAL A 73 22.79 11.84 10.85
CA VAL A 73 21.78 10.78 10.71
C VAL A 73 20.62 11.04 11.64
N VAL A 74 19.41 11.09 11.08
CA VAL A 74 18.14 11.34 11.78
C VAL A 74 17.49 10.04 12.21
N ALA A 75 17.46 9.03 11.33
CA ALA A 75 16.84 7.72 11.58
C ALA A 75 17.69 6.57 11.01
N TRP A 76 17.67 5.42 11.70
CA TRP A 76 18.33 4.19 11.26
C TRP A 76 17.34 3.06 11.03
N ALA A 77 17.66 2.15 10.12
CA ALA A 77 17.04 0.84 10.04
C ALA A 77 17.37 0.01 11.31
N SER A 78 16.64 -1.08 11.52
CA SER A 78 16.91 -1.99 12.64
C SER A 78 18.30 -2.65 12.52
N GLU A 79 18.81 -3.20 13.62
CA GLU A 79 20.09 -3.93 13.62
C GLU A 79 20.08 -5.22 12.77
N ASN A 80 18.90 -5.72 12.37
CA ASN A 80 18.76 -6.91 11.54
C ASN A 80 18.59 -6.57 10.05
N ALA A 81 18.41 -5.29 9.72
CA ALA A 81 18.27 -4.87 8.33
C ALA A 81 19.59 -5.03 7.57
N TYR A 82 19.50 -5.30 6.28
CA TYR A 82 20.64 -5.42 5.38
C TYR A 82 20.38 -4.73 4.04
N VAL A 83 21.45 -4.37 3.33
CA VAL A 83 21.37 -3.79 1.98
C VAL A 83 21.57 -4.90 0.95
N THR A 84 20.71 -4.95 -0.07
CA THR A 84 20.76 -5.91 -1.17
C THR A 84 20.68 -5.21 -2.53
N SER A 85 21.12 -5.90 -3.58
CA SER A 85 21.12 -5.44 -4.98
C SER A 85 20.61 -6.57 -5.89
N THR A 86 20.07 -6.22 -7.06
CA THR A 86 19.49 -7.17 -8.03
C THR A 86 20.20 -7.14 -9.37
N ASP A 87 20.06 -8.21 -10.15
CA ASP A 87 20.66 -8.37 -11.50
C ASP A 87 20.24 -7.28 -12.52
N ASP A 88 19.24 -6.46 -12.20
CA ASP A 88 18.67 -5.39 -13.03
C ASP A 88 18.75 -3.97 -12.42
N GLY A 89 19.36 -3.80 -11.23
CA GLY A 89 19.59 -2.52 -10.56
C GLY A 89 21.06 -2.07 -10.58
N THR A 90 21.50 -1.33 -9.55
CA THR A 90 22.94 -0.99 -9.38
C THR A 90 23.78 -2.26 -9.25
N ASP A 91 24.93 -2.31 -9.92
CA ASP A 91 25.88 -3.42 -9.74
C ASP A 91 26.29 -3.55 -8.25
N ASP A 92 26.32 -4.77 -7.71
CA ASP A 92 26.72 -5.07 -6.31
C ASP A 92 28.03 -4.40 -5.87
N VAL A 93 28.93 -4.10 -6.82
CA VAL A 93 30.23 -3.49 -6.55
C VAL A 93 30.15 -2.00 -6.22
N ASP A 94 29.06 -1.35 -6.60
CA ASP A 94 28.82 0.08 -6.40
C ASP A 94 27.88 0.35 -5.21
N VAL A 95 27.32 -0.71 -4.61
CA VAL A 95 26.50 -0.64 -3.39
C VAL A 95 27.36 -0.76 -2.14
N VAL A 96 27.18 0.16 -1.19
CA VAL A 96 27.88 0.13 0.10
C VAL A 96 27.11 -0.74 1.09
N SER A 97 27.81 -1.73 1.67
CA SER A 97 27.27 -2.58 2.74
C SER A 97 27.66 -2.09 4.14
N TYR A 98 26.79 -2.37 5.10
CA TYR A 98 26.87 -1.95 6.50
C TYR A 98 27.09 -3.16 7.43
N GLU A 99 28.25 -3.82 7.34
CA GLU A 99 28.52 -5.04 8.12
C GLU A 99 28.68 -4.79 9.64
N ASP A 100 29.28 -3.65 10.03
CA ASP A 100 29.64 -3.32 11.42
C ASP A 100 29.04 -1.96 11.87
N ALA A 101 28.05 -1.44 11.15
CA ALA A 101 27.42 -0.15 11.41
C ALA A 101 25.91 -0.21 11.13
N ARG A 102 25.13 0.69 11.74
CA ARG A 102 23.69 0.79 11.44
C ARG A 102 23.47 1.48 10.10
N ILE A 103 22.43 1.06 9.38
CA ILE A 103 22.05 1.60 8.06
C ILE A 103 21.27 2.91 8.26
N PRO A 104 21.77 4.07 7.79
CA PRO A 104 21.02 5.31 7.78
C PRO A 104 19.87 5.25 6.76
N LEU A 105 18.69 5.76 7.16
CA LEU A 105 17.51 5.87 6.30
C LEU A 105 17.06 7.32 6.06
N ILE A 106 17.34 8.20 7.04
CA ILE A 106 17.13 9.65 6.92
C ILE A 106 18.38 10.38 7.38
N THR A 107 18.84 11.36 6.61
CA THR A 107 19.99 12.21 6.92
C THR A 107 19.66 13.69 6.84
N GLN A 108 20.42 14.51 7.57
CA GLN A 108 20.33 15.96 7.51
C GLN A 108 21.73 16.59 7.46
N ASP A 109 21.90 17.57 6.57
CA ASP A 109 23.05 18.48 6.57
C ASP A 109 22.56 19.92 6.31
N GLY A 110 22.73 20.80 7.30
CA GLY A 110 22.14 22.14 7.27
C GLY A 110 20.61 22.10 7.15
N THR A 111 20.07 22.77 6.14
CA THR A 111 18.63 22.80 5.80
C THR A 111 18.24 21.73 4.78
N VAL A 112 19.14 20.81 4.42
CA VAL A 112 18.88 19.73 3.46
C VAL A 112 18.62 18.41 4.17
N ILE A 113 17.49 17.78 3.85
CA ILE A 113 17.05 16.48 4.37
C ILE A 113 17.09 15.46 3.22
N GLY A 114 17.69 14.30 3.45
CA GLY A 114 17.65 13.16 2.53
C GLY A 114 16.83 12.01 3.12
N ILE A 115 15.84 11.52 2.38
CA ILE A 115 14.97 10.40 2.76
C ILE A 115 15.10 9.31 1.69
N GLY A 116 15.33 8.06 2.12
CA GLY A 116 15.61 6.97 1.20
C GLY A 116 14.41 6.39 0.44
N SER A 117 13.20 6.90 0.66
CA SER A 117 11.96 6.35 0.08
C SER A 117 11.12 7.45 -0.57
N ALA A 118 10.91 7.38 -1.88
CA ALA A 118 10.13 8.36 -2.63
C ALA A 118 8.62 8.24 -2.40
N SER A 119 8.18 7.09 -1.91
CA SER A 119 6.79 6.85 -1.51
C SER A 119 6.52 7.20 -0.04
N PHE A 120 7.47 7.83 0.66
CA PHE A 120 7.39 8.07 2.11
C PHE A 120 6.17 8.87 2.55
N LEU A 121 5.53 9.61 1.64
CA LEU A 121 4.31 10.39 1.88
C LEU A 121 3.20 10.11 0.84
N SER A 122 3.34 9.07 0.01
CA SER A 122 2.41 8.84 -1.09
C SER A 122 1.07 8.29 -0.61
N ASP A 123 0.01 8.53 -1.39
CA ASP A 123 -1.34 8.07 -1.05
C ASP A 123 -1.45 6.53 -0.99
N GLU A 124 -0.59 5.82 -1.72
CA GLU A 124 -0.57 4.36 -1.75
C GLU A 124 0.29 3.72 -0.66
N ARG A 125 1.39 4.39 -0.24
CA ARG A 125 2.49 3.78 0.54
C ARG A 125 3.14 4.72 1.55
N GLY A 126 2.50 5.86 1.83
CA GLY A 126 3.03 6.97 2.64
C GLY A 126 3.24 6.67 4.12
N GLY A 127 3.10 5.43 4.58
CA GLY A 127 3.37 5.07 5.97
C GLY A 127 2.57 5.86 6.99
N PHE A 128 1.35 6.30 6.66
CA PHE A 128 0.50 7.11 7.54
C PHE A 128 0.08 6.38 8.84
N THR A 129 0.26 5.06 8.90
CA THR A 129 0.11 4.28 10.13
C THR A 129 1.33 4.33 11.04
N ALA A 130 2.48 4.76 10.52
CA ALA A 130 3.74 4.88 11.25
C ALA A 130 4.01 6.33 11.69
N GLY A 131 3.32 7.33 11.11
CA GLY A 131 3.50 8.75 11.43
C GLY A 131 4.53 9.46 10.52
N ASN A 132 4.72 8.98 9.30
CA ASN A 132 5.63 9.61 8.35
C ASN A 132 5.27 11.08 8.04
N GLU A 133 3.99 11.36 7.87
CA GLU A 133 3.43 12.70 7.69
C GLU A 133 3.64 13.57 8.93
N GLU A 134 3.56 12.96 10.12
CA GLU A 134 3.77 13.66 11.38
C GLU A 134 5.22 14.11 11.50
N PHE A 135 6.14 13.19 11.18
CA PHE A 135 7.57 13.47 11.13
C PHE A 135 7.90 14.60 10.16
N VAL A 136 7.38 14.58 8.92
CA VAL A 136 7.70 15.62 7.94
C VAL A 136 7.22 16.98 8.39
N LEU A 137 6.01 17.10 8.92
CA LEU A 137 5.54 18.39 9.43
C LEU A 137 6.33 18.85 10.66
N ASN A 138 6.80 17.95 11.53
CA ASN A 138 7.72 18.32 12.63
C ASN A 138 9.07 18.85 12.12
N VAL A 139 9.56 18.31 11.00
CA VAL A 139 10.76 18.83 10.34
C VAL A 139 10.47 20.21 9.76
N TRP A 140 9.33 20.40 9.10
CA TRP A 140 8.93 21.67 8.50
C TRP A 140 8.71 22.77 9.54
N ASP A 141 8.10 22.45 10.68
CA ASP A 141 7.95 23.38 11.80
C ASP A 141 9.30 23.96 12.27
N GLN A 142 10.38 23.17 12.18
CA GLN A 142 11.73 23.60 12.57
C GLN A 142 12.53 24.27 11.46
N LEU A 143 12.41 23.80 10.21
CA LEU A 143 13.22 24.29 9.09
C LEU A 143 12.57 25.47 8.35
N LEU A 144 11.25 25.44 8.18
CA LEU A 144 10.49 26.43 7.40
C LEU A 144 9.83 27.47 8.32
N GLY A 145 9.22 26.98 9.40
CA GLY A 145 8.31 27.78 10.23
C GLY A 145 6.84 27.60 9.83
N PRO A 146 5.92 28.31 10.49
CA PRO A 146 4.49 28.21 10.21
C PRO A 146 4.10 28.99 8.95
N GLU A 147 3.04 28.55 8.27
CA GLU A 147 2.46 29.23 7.10
C GLU A 147 3.41 29.34 5.89
N SER A 148 4.28 28.34 5.72
CA SER A 148 5.30 28.31 4.67
C SER A 148 4.81 27.72 3.35
N THR A 149 5.40 28.21 2.25
CA THR A 149 5.19 27.68 0.89
C THR A 149 6.22 26.61 0.58
N VAL A 150 5.76 25.44 0.15
CA VAL A 150 6.59 24.30 -0.25
C VAL A 150 6.30 23.94 -1.70
N LEU A 151 7.32 24.00 -2.53
CA LEU A 151 7.26 23.58 -3.93
C LEU A 151 7.56 22.09 -4.06
N TRP A 152 6.80 21.40 -4.89
CA TRP A 152 7.01 20.02 -5.28
C TRP A 152 7.47 19.98 -6.73
N ASP A 153 8.73 19.60 -6.96
CA ASP A 153 9.33 19.58 -8.29
C ASP A 153 8.59 18.59 -9.21
N GLU A 154 8.08 19.09 -10.33
CA GLU A 154 7.47 18.33 -11.44
C GLU A 154 8.15 18.63 -12.80
N SER A 155 9.11 19.57 -12.84
CA SER A 155 9.76 20.03 -14.07
C SER A 155 10.75 19.01 -14.65
N HIS A 156 11.07 17.96 -13.88
CA HIS A 156 12.01 16.90 -14.26
C HIS A 156 11.33 15.52 -14.44
N ASP A 157 10.06 15.53 -14.85
CA ASP A 157 9.24 14.35 -15.15
C ASP A 157 9.15 13.35 -13.97
N GLN A 158 8.97 13.86 -12.76
CA GLN A 158 8.89 13.06 -11.54
C GLN A 158 7.80 12.02 -11.65
N TYR A 159 8.13 10.75 -11.37
CA TYR A 159 7.10 9.73 -11.24
C TYR A 159 6.25 9.99 -10.00
N TRP A 160 6.89 10.46 -8.92
CA TRP A 160 6.28 10.81 -7.64
C TRP A 160 5.95 12.31 -7.61
N ASP A 161 5.04 12.71 -8.49
CA ASP A 161 4.48 14.05 -8.59
C ASP A 161 3.52 14.37 -7.42
N LEU A 162 3.06 15.63 -7.31
CA LEU A 162 2.20 16.06 -6.21
C LEU A 162 0.81 15.38 -6.26
N SER A 163 0.36 14.93 -7.43
CA SER A 163 -0.93 14.26 -7.60
C SER A 163 -1.02 12.90 -6.89
N ARG A 164 0.13 12.27 -6.61
CA ARG A 164 0.24 11.02 -5.82
C ARG A 164 0.34 11.24 -4.32
N HIS A 165 0.26 12.49 -3.87
CA HIS A 165 0.43 12.91 -2.49
C HIS A 165 -0.74 13.79 -2.05
N ASP A 166 -1.95 13.60 -2.62
CA ASP A 166 -3.08 14.49 -2.35
C ASP A 166 -3.54 14.41 -0.89
N THR A 167 -3.45 13.22 -0.26
CA THR A 167 -3.75 13.03 1.16
C THR A 167 -2.80 13.86 2.02
N PHE A 168 -1.49 13.76 1.75
CA PHE A 168 -0.49 14.55 2.47
C PHE A 168 -0.62 16.05 2.18
N ARG A 169 -0.93 16.44 0.93
CA ARG A 169 -1.15 17.83 0.52
C ARG A 169 -2.30 18.47 1.30
N ARG A 170 -3.44 17.77 1.43
CA ARG A 170 -4.58 18.23 2.24
C ARG A 170 -4.23 18.32 3.72
N TYR A 171 -3.54 17.30 4.25
CA TYR A 171 -3.07 17.31 5.64
C TYR A 171 -2.12 18.47 5.93
N ALA A 172 -1.16 18.74 5.03
CA ALA A 172 -0.24 19.87 5.14
C ALA A 172 -0.98 21.22 5.09
N ALA A 173 -1.95 21.37 4.18
CA ALA A 173 -2.78 22.57 4.06
C ALA A 173 -3.59 22.87 5.33
N ASP A 174 -4.20 21.86 5.95
CA ASP A 174 -4.92 22.02 7.22
C ASP A 174 -3.99 22.36 8.39
N ASN A 175 -2.71 22.00 8.28
CA ASN A 175 -1.66 22.38 9.22
C ASN A 175 -0.98 23.71 8.86
N GLY A 176 -1.47 24.41 7.82
CA GLY A 176 -1.06 25.76 7.46
C GLY A 176 0.00 25.86 6.36
N TYR A 177 0.43 24.76 5.75
CA TYR A 177 1.43 24.81 4.67
C TYR A 177 0.79 24.91 3.30
N ASP A 178 1.37 25.71 2.41
CA ASP A 178 0.91 25.83 1.02
C ASP A 178 1.79 24.96 0.10
N LEU A 179 1.24 23.85 -0.39
CA LEU A 179 1.95 22.90 -1.26
C LEU A 179 1.53 23.12 -2.71
N ARG A 180 2.52 23.41 -3.57
CA ARG A 180 2.30 23.68 -4.99
C ARG A 180 3.23 22.85 -5.87
N ALA A 181 2.74 22.42 -7.02
CA ALA A 181 3.59 21.81 -8.05
C ALA A 181 4.46 22.89 -8.71
N LEU A 182 5.72 22.55 -8.99
CA LEU A 182 6.67 23.37 -9.72
C LEU A 182 6.85 22.77 -11.12
N ALA A 183 6.11 23.31 -12.09
CA ALA A 183 6.11 22.82 -13.46
C ALA A 183 7.35 23.24 -14.27
N GLU A 184 7.97 24.37 -13.91
CA GLU A 184 9.18 24.91 -14.53
C GLU A 184 10.16 25.34 -13.45
N PHE A 185 11.45 25.05 -13.63
CA PHE A 185 12.50 25.29 -12.63
C PHE A 185 13.07 26.71 -12.71
N ASP A 186 12.21 27.72 -12.57
CA ASP A 186 12.61 29.14 -12.67
C ASP A 186 12.92 29.71 -11.26
N PRO A 187 13.99 30.53 -11.10
CA PRO A 187 14.23 31.25 -9.85
C PRO A 187 13.10 32.21 -9.48
N ASP A 188 12.52 32.86 -10.48
CA ASP A 188 11.51 33.91 -10.35
C ASP A 188 10.11 33.30 -10.58
N GLY A 189 9.10 33.82 -9.87
CA GLY A 189 7.73 33.29 -9.93
C GLY A 189 7.00 33.64 -11.21
N THR A 190 5.92 34.42 -11.09
CA THR A 190 5.13 34.75 -12.27
C THR A 190 5.85 35.76 -13.14
N THR A 191 6.09 35.41 -14.41
CA THR A 191 6.66 36.32 -15.39
C THR A 191 5.64 36.63 -16.50
N LEU A 192 5.68 37.86 -17.02
CA LEU A 192 4.91 38.25 -18.20
C LEU A 192 5.84 38.40 -19.41
N GLU A 193 5.46 37.82 -20.54
CA GLU A 193 6.20 37.91 -21.80
C GLU A 193 5.72 39.10 -22.64
N PHE A 194 6.65 39.95 -23.09
CA PHE A 194 6.36 41.13 -23.89
C PHE A 194 6.95 41.01 -25.30
N TYR A 195 6.09 41.02 -26.32
CA TYR A 195 6.49 41.09 -27.72
C TYR A 195 6.55 42.53 -28.22
N SER A 196 7.74 42.97 -28.64
CA SER A 196 7.94 44.25 -29.34
C SER A 196 7.21 45.41 -28.66
N THR A 197 7.44 45.55 -27.35
CA THR A 197 6.67 46.47 -26.50
C THR A 197 7.21 47.91 -26.57
N ALA A 198 6.29 48.87 -26.54
CA ALA A 198 6.54 50.29 -26.30
C ALA A 198 6.48 50.60 -24.81
N SER A 199 7.31 51.54 -24.34
CA SER A 199 7.21 52.07 -22.99
C SER A 199 6.13 53.14 -22.89
N GLN A 200 5.83 53.59 -21.66
CA GLN A 200 4.85 54.64 -21.41
C GLN A 200 5.53 55.88 -20.81
N ILE A 201 5.03 57.08 -21.07
CA ILE A 201 5.63 58.36 -20.65
C ILE A 201 4.59 59.27 -19.98
N ALA A 202 5.04 60.34 -19.34
CA ALA A 202 4.15 61.30 -18.69
C ALA A 202 3.42 62.20 -19.72
N PRO A 203 2.28 62.82 -19.36
CA PRO A 203 1.47 63.62 -20.29
C PRO A 203 2.15 64.90 -20.81
N ASP A 204 3.21 65.37 -20.12
CA ASP A 204 4.02 66.51 -20.56
C ASP A 204 5.12 66.14 -21.57
N GLY A 205 5.26 64.85 -21.88
CA GLY A 205 6.25 64.31 -22.81
C GLY A 205 7.62 64.04 -22.19
N ASP A 206 7.74 64.09 -20.86
CA ASP A 206 8.92 63.61 -20.12
C ASP A 206 8.69 62.15 -19.64
N VAL A 207 9.73 61.52 -19.10
CA VAL A 207 9.65 60.16 -18.53
C VAL A 207 8.60 60.06 -17.41
N LEU A 208 7.86 58.95 -17.37
CA LEU A 208 6.94 58.64 -16.28
C LEU A 208 7.74 58.16 -15.07
N THR A 209 7.54 58.79 -13.91
CA THR A 209 8.37 58.54 -12.72
C THR A 209 7.49 58.23 -11.52
N GLU A 210 8.06 57.63 -10.48
CA GLU A 210 7.35 57.42 -9.21
C GLU A 210 6.80 58.71 -8.59
N THR A 211 7.37 59.88 -8.92
CA THR A 211 6.82 61.16 -8.45
C THR A 211 5.50 61.51 -9.13
N HIS A 212 5.30 61.09 -10.39
CA HIS A 212 4.03 61.20 -11.09
C HIS A 212 3.00 60.27 -10.45
N LEU A 213 3.36 59.00 -10.22
CA LEU A 213 2.49 58.01 -9.56
C LEU A 213 2.06 58.47 -8.16
N ALA A 214 3.00 59.01 -7.37
CA ALA A 214 2.66 59.51 -6.03
C ALA A 214 1.84 60.81 -6.02
N ALA A 215 1.68 61.49 -7.17
CA ALA A 215 0.92 62.73 -7.29
C ALA A 215 -0.54 62.49 -7.74
N ASP A 216 -0.85 61.31 -8.26
CA ASP A 216 -2.17 60.93 -8.76
C ASP A 216 -2.58 59.56 -8.21
N ASP A 217 -3.54 59.56 -7.28
CA ASP A 217 -4.00 58.35 -6.60
C ASP A 217 -4.72 57.37 -7.56
N GLY A 218 -5.08 57.80 -8.78
CA GLY A 218 -5.70 56.96 -9.82
C GLY A 218 -4.70 56.29 -10.77
N LEU A 219 -3.43 56.70 -10.73
CA LEU A 219 -2.38 56.28 -11.66
C LEU A 219 -1.44 55.22 -11.05
N GLU A 220 -1.36 54.06 -11.66
CA GLU A 220 -0.58 52.91 -11.19
C GLU A 220 0.16 52.23 -12.36
N VAL A 221 1.38 51.74 -12.13
CA VAL A 221 2.11 50.90 -13.10
C VAL A 221 1.98 49.44 -12.67
N LEU A 222 1.33 48.64 -13.49
CA LEU A 222 1.03 47.22 -13.23
C LEU A 222 2.19 46.29 -13.63
N ALA A 223 3.03 46.72 -14.57
CA ALA A 223 4.23 45.98 -14.97
C ALA A 223 5.35 46.94 -15.38
N TRP A 224 6.55 46.66 -14.90
CA TRP A 224 7.78 47.37 -15.25
C TRP A 224 8.68 46.46 -16.06
N ALA A 225 9.55 47.02 -16.89
CA ALA A 225 10.64 46.25 -17.48
C ALA A 225 11.70 45.93 -16.40
N GLU A 226 12.45 44.85 -16.64
CA GLU A 226 13.58 44.50 -15.80
C GLU A 226 14.66 45.59 -15.80
N SER A 227 15.50 45.59 -14.76
CA SER A 227 16.59 46.58 -14.65
C SER A 227 17.66 46.46 -15.75
N THR A 228 17.67 45.34 -16.47
CA THR A 228 18.51 45.05 -17.65
C THR A 228 17.95 45.62 -18.94
N ALA A 229 16.65 45.91 -18.98
CA ALA A 229 15.98 46.41 -20.17
C ALA A 229 16.41 47.86 -20.50
N THR A 230 16.42 48.17 -21.79
CA THR A 230 16.66 49.52 -22.30
C THR A 230 15.63 49.85 -23.35
N ASN A 231 15.27 51.13 -23.48
CA ASN A 231 14.42 51.58 -24.57
C ASN A 231 15.19 52.42 -25.59
N GLY A 232 14.76 52.40 -26.84
CA GLY A 232 15.39 53.21 -27.89
C GLY A 232 14.52 53.41 -29.12
N ASP A 233 14.80 54.52 -29.82
CA ASP A 233 14.19 54.87 -31.10
C ASP A 233 14.89 54.14 -32.25
N ARG A 234 14.17 53.23 -32.93
CA ARG A 234 14.70 52.51 -34.10
C ARG A 234 14.28 53.13 -35.43
N THR A 235 13.45 54.18 -35.44
CA THR A 235 12.88 54.79 -36.66
C THR A 235 13.23 56.27 -36.90
N GLN A 236 13.95 56.96 -36.00
CA GLN A 236 14.18 58.42 -36.01
C GLN A 236 12.91 59.25 -35.71
N SER A 237 12.03 58.74 -34.84
CA SER A 237 10.86 59.42 -34.29
C SER A 237 11.25 60.39 -33.14
N ASP A 238 10.27 61.03 -32.49
CA ASP A 238 10.48 61.90 -31.30
C ASP A 238 10.34 61.06 -29.99
N ALA A 239 10.95 59.87 -29.92
CA ALA A 239 10.87 59.00 -28.74
C ALA A 239 11.60 59.57 -27.51
N VAL A 240 11.10 59.24 -26.32
CA VAL A 240 11.72 59.61 -25.04
C VAL A 240 12.57 58.45 -24.52
N GLU A 241 13.86 58.66 -24.29
CA GLU A 241 14.75 57.65 -23.71
C GLU A 241 14.72 57.71 -22.18
N TYR A 242 14.55 56.55 -21.52
CA TYR A 242 14.70 56.36 -20.08
C TYR A 242 16.19 56.24 -19.73
N GLY A 243 16.61 56.89 -18.64
CA GLY A 243 17.98 56.78 -18.15
C GLY A 243 18.24 55.50 -17.34
N ASP A 244 19.51 55.10 -17.21
CA ASP A 244 19.94 53.89 -16.46
C ASP A 244 19.44 53.79 -15.00
N GLU A 245 19.02 54.90 -14.38
CA GLU A 245 18.50 54.93 -12.99
C GLU A 245 16.96 54.99 -12.94
N GLU A 246 16.29 55.05 -14.08
CA GLU A 246 14.83 55.17 -14.21
C GLU A 246 14.24 53.83 -14.65
N ARG A 247 13.10 53.44 -14.07
CA ARG A 247 12.39 52.21 -14.46
C ARG A 247 11.50 52.49 -15.66
N ILE A 248 11.41 51.52 -16.57
CA ILE A 248 10.64 51.62 -17.81
C ILE A 248 9.25 51.00 -17.55
N PRO A 249 8.15 51.78 -17.59
CA PRO A 249 6.80 51.24 -17.39
C PRO A 249 6.27 50.60 -18.68
N LEU A 250 5.69 49.40 -18.55
CA LEU A 250 5.17 48.59 -19.66
C LEU A 250 3.64 48.52 -19.68
N ILE A 251 3.02 48.48 -18.50
CA ILE A 251 1.56 48.48 -18.31
C ILE A 251 1.19 49.51 -17.25
N THR A 252 0.29 50.45 -17.56
CA THR A 252 -0.19 51.47 -16.62
C THR A 252 -1.70 51.48 -16.61
N ARG A 253 -2.27 51.73 -15.44
CA ARG A 253 -3.69 51.93 -15.20
C ARG A 253 -3.92 53.36 -14.72
N ASP A 254 -4.91 54.00 -15.30
CA ASP A 254 -5.48 55.25 -14.81
C ASP A 254 -6.99 55.07 -14.62
N ASP A 255 -7.43 54.89 -13.37
CA ASP A 255 -8.80 54.51 -12.98
C ASP A 255 -9.33 53.25 -13.71
N ARG A 256 -10.09 53.42 -14.79
CA ARG A 256 -10.71 52.35 -15.62
C ARG A 256 -10.09 52.24 -17.01
N VAL A 257 -9.02 52.99 -17.27
CA VAL A 257 -8.31 52.96 -18.54
C VAL A 257 -6.95 52.30 -18.33
N VAL A 258 -6.68 51.23 -19.08
CA VAL A 258 -5.44 50.47 -18.99
C VAL A 258 -4.68 50.65 -20.30
N GLY A 259 -3.43 51.11 -20.20
CA GLY A 259 -2.49 51.15 -21.30
C GLY A 259 -1.53 49.97 -21.22
N VAL A 260 -1.43 49.19 -22.29
CA VAL A 260 -0.52 48.05 -22.43
C VAL A 260 0.41 48.37 -23.59
N GLY A 261 1.72 48.38 -23.36
CA GLY A 261 2.70 48.70 -24.38
C GLY A 261 2.86 47.64 -25.49
N ALA A 262 2.09 46.57 -25.45
CA ALA A 262 2.19 45.44 -26.37
C ALA A 262 0.80 44.89 -26.72
N PRO A 263 0.66 44.18 -27.86
CA PRO A 263 -0.46 43.29 -28.13
C PRO A 263 -0.35 42.02 -27.25
N LEU A 264 -0.33 42.22 -25.93
CA LEU A 264 -0.29 41.17 -24.92
C LEU A 264 -1.44 40.17 -25.18
N VAL A 265 -1.22 38.88 -24.91
CA VAL A 265 -2.18 37.77 -25.08
C VAL A 265 -2.51 37.30 -26.51
N GLU A 266 -1.71 37.68 -27.52
CA GLU A 266 -1.82 37.12 -28.88
C GLU A 266 -1.68 35.59 -28.89
N ASP A 267 -2.42 34.91 -29.78
CA ASP A 267 -2.41 33.45 -29.95
C ASP A 267 -1.04 32.87 -30.35
N ASP A 268 -0.11 33.69 -30.84
CA ASP A 268 1.27 33.29 -31.14
C ASP A 268 2.14 33.16 -29.86
N SER A 269 1.66 33.60 -28.69
CA SER A 269 2.34 33.44 -27.39
C SER A 269 1.81 32.24 -26.61
N ASP A 270 2.73 31.39 -26.16
CA ASP A 270 2.42 30.21 -25.34
C ASP A 270 2.37 30.54 -23.83
N HIS A 271 2.58 31.80 -23.41
CA HIS A 271 2.55 32.21 -21.99
C HIS A 271 1.13 32.39 -21.46
N GLU A 272 0.66 31.44 -20.65
CA GLU A 272 -0.66 31.48 -20.01
C GLU A 272 -0.75 32.56 -18.92
N GLU A 273 0.37 32.92 -18.29
CA GLU A 273 0.48 33.96 -17.26
C GLU A 273 0.03 35.32 -17.82
N ASN A 274 0.39 35.63 -19.07
CA ASN A 274 -0.11 36.81 -19.77
C ASN A 274 -1.64 36.82 -19.84
N ARG A 275 -2.25 35.68 -20.19
CA ARG A 275 -3.70 35.55 -20.32
C ARG A 275 -4.37 35.66 -18.96
N ALA A 276 -3.83 35.01 -17.93
CA ALA A 276 -4.34 35.09 -16.57
C ALA A 276 -4.28 36.52 -16.02
N PHE A 277 -3.15 37.21 -16.20
CA PHE A 277 -2.95 38.58 -15.76
C PHE A 277 -3.95 39.55 -16.41
N VAL A 278 -4.11 39.49 -17.73
CA VAL A 278 -5.07 40.37 -18.42
C VAL A 278 -6.51 40.10 -17.96
N ARG A 279 -6.89 38.85 -17.69
CA ARG A 279 -8.23 38.54 -17.13
C ARG A 279 -8.40 39.10 -15.72
N GLY A 280 -7.40 39.02 -14.86
CA GLY A 280 -7.47 39.66 -13.54
C GLY A 280 -7.50 41.19 -13.60
N VAL A 281 -6.83 41.80 -14.58
CA VAL A 281 -7.00 43.22 -14.89
C VAL A 281 -8.44 43.52 -15.33
N TRP A 282 -9.04 42.69 -16.18
CA TRP A 282 -10.45 42.83 -16.59
C TRP A 282 -11.39 42.80 -15.38
N ASP A 283 -11.23 41.82 -14.49
CA ASP A 283 -12.02 41.70 -13.27
C ASP A 283 -11.91 42.94 -12.35
N ALA A 284 -10.77 43.65 -12.40
CA ALA A 284 -10.51 44.82 -11.59
C ALA A 284 -11.03 46.15 -12.18
N VAL A 285 -11.32 46.21 -13.49
CA VAL A 285 -11.72 47.46 -14.18
C VAL A 285 -13.09 47.40 -14.84
N ILE A 286 -13.60 46.21 -15.19
CA ILE A 286 -14.86 46.02 -15.92
C ILE A 286 -16.01 45.77 -14.94
N ASP A 287 -16.98 46.68 -14.89
CA ASP A 287 -18.18 46.56 -14.05
C ASP A 287 -19.34 45.81 -14.75
N GLY A 288 -19.02 44.71 -15.47
CA GLY A 288 -19.97 43.93 -16.28
C GLY A 288 -19.32 42.79 -17.06
N GLU A 289 -20.00 42.28 -18.08
CA GLU A 289 -19.59 41.07 -18.83
C GLU A 289 -19.37 41.35 -20.33
N THR A 290 -19.84 42.49 -20.87
CA THR A 290 -19.84 42.75 -22.31
C THR A 290 -18.62 43.56 -22.75
N VAL A 291 -17.72 42.95 -23.50
CA VAL A 291 -16.50 43.58 -24.03
C VAL A 291 -16.57 43.68 -25.54
N TYR A 292 -16.35 44.89 -26.07
CA TYR A 292 -16.26 45.10 -27.51
C TYR A 292 -14.82 45.33 -27.95
N TRP A 293 -14.38 44.61 -28.98
CA TRP A 293 -13.04 44.76 -29.55
C TRP A 293 -13.12 45.63 -30.80
N ASP A 294 -12.40 46.74 -30.85
CA ASP A 294 -12.45 47.65 -32.00
C ASP A 294 -11.79 47.05 -33.25
N GLU A 295 -12.55 46.94 -34.33
CA GLU A 295 -12.09 46.55 -35.67
C GLU A 295 -12.44 47.64 -36.73
N SER A 296 -12.93 48.79 -36.28
CA SER A 296 -13.41 49.87 -37.14
C SER A 296 -12.32 50.84 -37.63
N HIS A 297 -11.09 50.73 -37.12
CA HIS A 297 -9.97 51.63 -37.38
C HIS A 297 -8.77 50.97 -38.10
N ASP A 298 -9.05 49.95 -38.94
CA ASP A 298 -8.07 49.22 -39.73
C ASP A 298 -6.95 48.58 -38.85
N GLN A 299 -7.31 48.06 -37.68
CA GLN A 299 -6.39 47.36 -36.77
C GLN A 299 -5.71 46.18 -37.46
N TYR A 300 -4.42 45.99 -37.17
CA TYR A 300 -3.70 44.76 -37.54
C TYR A 300 -4.02 43.59 -36.60
N TYR A 301 -4.31 43.92 -35.33
CA TYR A 301 -4.60 43.01 -34.23
C TYR A 301 -6.12 42.94 -33.99
N ASP A 302 -6.81 42.25 -34.88
CA ASP A 302 -8.25 41.95 -34.80
C ASP A 302 -8.52 40.71 -33.93
N THR A 303 -9.80 40.39 -33.70
CA THR A 303 -10.21 39.29 -32.80
C THR A 303 -9.73 37.91 -33.25
N ASP A 304 -9.48 37.71 -34.55
CA ASP A 304 -8.93 36.46 -35.14
C ASP A 304 -7.52 36.10 -34.60
N ARG A 305 -6.82 37.04 -33.94
CA ARG A 305 -5.47 36.82 -33.35
C ARG A 305 -5.48 36.57 -31.84
N PHE A 306 -6.64 36.62 -31.21
CA PHE A 306 -6.81 36.45 -29.76
C PHE A 306 -7.87 35.40 -29.44
N GLU A 307 -8.10 34.43 -30.35
CA GLU A 307 -9.17 33.43 -30.21
C GLU A 307 -9.02 32.63 -28.92
N THR A 308 -7.78 32.30 -28.52
CA THR A 308 -7.47 31.53 -27.30
C THR A 308 -7.82 32.33 -26.05
N PHE A 309 -7.39 33.59 -25.99
CA PHE A 309 -7.71 34.47 -24.87
C PHE A 309 -9.21 34.76 -24.77
N ILE A 310 -9.87 35.03 -25.91
CA ILE A 310 -11.32 35.27 -25.97
C ILE A 310 -12.07 34.04 -25.46
N ALA A 311 -11.70 32.83 -25.88
CA ALA A 311 -12.32 31.60 -25.39
C ALA A 311 -12.15 31.41 -23.88
N ALA A 312 -10.99 31.77 -23.32
CA ALA A 312 -10.76 31.74 -21.87
C ALA A 312 -11.64 32.77 -21.14
N ALA A 313 -11.69 34.02 -21.63
CA ALA A 313 -12.55 35.06 -21.04
C ALA A 313 -14.05 34.70 -21.11
N GLU A 314 -14.50 34.10 -22.22
CA GLU A 314 -15.88 33.63 -22.35
C GLU A 314 -16.22 32.49 -21.39
N ASN A 315 -15.26 31.60 -21.11
CA ASN A 315 -15.42 30.57 -20.09
C ASN A 315 -15.53 31.16 -18.68
N ASP A 316 -14.88 32.30 -18.44
CA ASP A 316 -14.93 33.06 -17.18
C ASP A 316 -16.19 33.95 -17.07
N GLY A 317 -17.03 33.99 -18.13
CA GLY A 317 -18.35 34.63 -18.12
C GLY A 317 -18.45 35.92 -18.92
N TYR A 318 -17.37 36.38 -19.54
CA TYR A 318 -17.41 37.53 -20.45
C TYR A 318 -18.10 37.19 -21.78
N THR A 319 -18.59 38.22 -22.47
CA THR A 319 -19.04 38.15 -23.86
C THR A 319 -18.18 39.12 -24.66
N VAL A 320 -17.30 38.59 -25.53
CA VAL A 320 -16.41 39.40 -26.36
C VAL A 320 -16.96 39.47 -27.77
N THR A 321 -17.00 40.66 -28.39
CA THR A 321 -17.53 40.84 -29.75
C THR A 321 -16.76 41.91 -30.50
N ALA A 322 -16.44 41.67 -31.77
CA ALA A 322 -15.85 42.67 -32.65
C ALA A 322 -16.81 43.85 -32.91
N ALA A 323 -16.25 45.06 -33.02
CA ALA A 323 -16.96 46.30 -33.32
C ALA A 323 -16.49 46.89 -34.66
N ASP A 324 -17.35 46.80 -35.67
CA ASP A 324 -17.21 47.43 -37.00
C ASP A 324 -17.59 48.92 -36.98
N ASP A 325 -18.33 49.39 -35.97
CA ASP A 325 -18.70 50.79 -35.71
C ASP A 325 -18.58 51.11 -34.21
N LEU A 326 -17.36 51.43 -33.76
CA LEU A 326 -17.07 51.70 -32.36
C LEU A 326 -17.93 52.84 -31.79
N GLN A 327 -18.21 53.88 -32.58
CA GLN A 327 -19.08 54.98 -32.13
C GLN A 327 -20.48 54.48 -31.82
N ALA A 328 -21.07 53.65 -32.68
CA ALA A 328 -22.39 53.09 -32.44
C ALA A 328 -22.43 52.25 -31.16
N VAL A 329 -21.42 51.40 -30.94
CA VAL A 329 -21.28 50.57 -29.73
C VAL A 329 -21.24 51.43 -28.47
N LEU A 330 -20.35 52.44 -28.44
CA LEU A 330 -20.18 53.34 -27.29
C LEU A 330 -21.45 54.17 -26.99
N GLU A 331 -22.23 54.51 -28.02
CA GLU A 331 -23.51 55.23 -27.87
C GLU A 331 -24.70 54.30 -27.53
N GLY A 332 -24.47 52.98 -27.41
CA GLY A 332 -25.50 51.98 -27.13
C GLY A 332 -26.45 51.72 -28.32
N ALA A 333 -25.95 51.94 -29.54
CA ALA A 333 -26.63 51.62 -30.80
C ALA A 333 -26.13 50.28 -31.35
N SER A 334 -26.96 49.62 -32.18
CA SER A 334 -26.56 48.37 -32.83
C SER A 334 -25.49 48.61 -33.89
N ASP A 335 -24.40 47.87 -33.79
CA ASP A 335 -23.36 47.80 -34.81
C ASP A 335 -23.82 46.90 -35.99
N GLY A 336 -24.37 47.49 -37.05
CA GLY A 336 -24.54 46.81 -38.35
C GLY A 336 -25.43 45.55 -38.42
N ALA A 337 -26.73 45.74 -38.68
CA ALA A 337 -27.71 44.80 -39.29
C ALA A 337 -28.21 43.55 -38.50
N ASP A 338 -29.39 43.74 -37.89
CA ASP A 338 -30.41 42.75 -37.49
C ASP A 338 -30.44 42.26 -36.03
N ASP A 339 -29.78 42.95 -35.10
CA ASP A 339 -30.02 42.74 -33.66
C ASP A 339 -30.73 43.94 -33.01
N THR A 340 -31.96 43.73 -32.55
CA THR A 340 -32.73 44.73 -31.79
C THR A 340 -32.40 44.73 -30.29
N THR A 341 -31.34 44.02 -29.90
CA THR A 341 -30.92 43.76 -28.52
C THR A 341 -29.39 43.70 -28.38
N ALA A 342 -28.64 44.59 -29.03
CA ALA A 342 -27.22 44.74 -28.73
C ALA A 342 -27.05 45.12 -27.24
N PRO A 343 -26.30 44.35 -26.44
CA PRO A 343 -26.00 44.71 -25.06
C PRO A 343 -25.23 46.03 -25.00
N HIS A 344 -25.38 46.77 -23.91
CA HIS A 344 -24.52 47.94 -23.66
C HIS A 344 -23.10 47.42 -23.42
N ALA A 345 -22.10 48.05 -24.05
CA ALA A 345 -20.70 47.75 -23.75
C ALA A 345 -20.41 48.07 -22.28
N ASP A 346 -19.70 47.18 -21.60
CA ASP A 346 -19.14 47.41 -20.27
C ASP A 346 -17.64 47.78 -20.39
N ALA A 347 -16.97 47.26 -21.42
CA ALA A 347 -15.62 47.65 -21.79
C ALA A 347 -15.39 47.69 -23.31
N VAL A 348 -14.34 48.39 -23.72
CA VAL A 348 -13.80 48.31 -25.08
C VAL A 348 -12.30 48.03 -25.08
N VAL A 349 -11.85 47.17 -26.00
CA VAL A 349 -10.44 46.90 -26.29
C VAL A 349 -10.08 47.56 -27.61
N ILE A 350 -9.04 48.39 -27.61
CA ILE A 350 -8.54 49.10 -28.78
C ILE A 350 -7.07 48.71 -28.93
N THR A 351 -6.78 47.86 -29.91
CA THR A 351 -5.41 47.57 -30.33
C THR A 351 -4.92 48.62 -31.33
N THR A 352 -3.60 48.72 -31.49
CA THR A 352 -2.88 49.67 -32.34
C THR A 352 -3.63 50.06 -33.62
N PRO A 353 -4.29 51.24 -33.64
CA PRO A 353 -5.20 51.62 -34.73
C PRO A 353 -4.47 52.35 -35.86
N ALA A 354 -4.66 51.89 -37.10
CA ALA A 354 -4.02 52.48 -38.28
C ALA A 354 -4.73 53.76 -38.78
N ALA A 355 -5.99 53.95 -38.40
CA ALA A 355 -6.78 55.14 -38.71
C ALA A 355 -6.98 56.03 -37.46
N ALA A 356 -6.93 57.35 -37.66
CA ALA A 356 -7.21 58.31 -36.59
C ALA A 356 -8.71 58.37 -36.25
N PHE A 357 -9.01 58.60 -34.98
CA PHE A 357 -10.38 58.75 -34.48
C PHE A 357 -10.94 60.12 -34.85
N THR A 358 -12.24 60.17 -35.12
CA THR A 358 -12.96 61.42 -35.29
C THR A 358 -13.27 62.07 -33.94
N ASP A 359 -13.47 63.39 -33.94
CA ASP A 359 -13.93 64.13 -32.75
C ASP A 359 -15.21 63.53 -32.11
N ALA A 360 -16.04 62.84 -32.91
CA ALA A 360 -17.28 62.21 -32.44
C ALA A 360 -17.00 60.92 -31.68
N GLU A 361 -16.14 60.04 -32.21
CA GLU A 361 -15.69 58.82 -31.53
C GLU A 361 -14.94 59.15 -30.23
N LEU A 362 -14.03 60.13 -30.26
CA LEU A 362 -13.33 60.62 -29.07
C LEU A 362 -14.29 61.18 -28.00
N ALA A 363 -15.36 61.86 -28.41
CA ALA A 363 -16.38 62.32 -27.47
C ALA A 363 -17.27 61.19 -26.93
N ALA A 364 -17.50 60.13 -27.71
CA ALA A 364 -18.19 58.93 -27.27
C ALA A 364 -17.35 58.16 -26.24
N LEU A 365 -16.05 57.99 -26.47
CA LEU A 365 -15.11 57.39 -25.52
C LEU A 365 -15.06 58.16 -24.19
N GLU A 366 -14.95 59.49 -24.24
CA GLU A 366 -14.99 60.32 -23.02
C GLU A 366 -16.29 60.12 -22.24
N SER A 367 -17.43 60.08 -22.95
CA SER A 367 -18.73 59.88 -22.30
C SER A 367 -18.85 58.48 -21.71
N PHE A 368 -18.36 57.46 -22.43
CA PHE A 368 -18.37 56.06 -22.02
C PHE A 368 -17.57 55.84 -20.74
N VAL A 369 -16.34 56.35 -20.65
CA VAL A 369 -15.51 56.26 -19.44
C VAL A 369 -16.15 57.03 -18.29
N ALA A 370 -16.72 58.22 -18.55
CA ALA A 370 -17.42 59.01 -17.53
C ALA A 370 -18.68 58.31 -16.98
N ASP A 371 -19.32 57.46 -17.80
CA ASP A 371 -20.48 56.65 -17.42
C ASP A 371 -20.08 55.31 -16.75
N GLY A 372 -18.78 55.04 -16.62
CA GLY A 372 -18.22 53.89 -15.89
C GLY A 372 -17.69 52.77 -16.78
N GLY A 373 -17.66 52.94 -18.09
CA GLY A 373 -17.07 51.97 -19.02
C GLY A 373 -15.55 51.89 -18.90
N ALA A 374 -14.99 50.70 -19.13
CA ALA A 374 -13.54 50.47 -19.12
C ALA A 374 -12.94 50.51 -20.54
N VAL A 375 -11.72 51.02 -20.67
CA VAL A 375 -11.02 51.10 -21.97
C VAL A 375 -9.65 50.46 -21.83
N LEU A 376 -9.36 49.46 -22.67
CA LEU A 376 -8.04 48.83 -22.75
C LEU A 376 -7.37 49.25 -24.06
N LEU A 377 -6.22 49.87 -23.95
CA LEU A 377 -5.43 50.39 -25.06
C LEU A 377 -4.16 49.53 -25.20
N HIS A 378 -4.04 48.78 -26.29
CA HIS A 378 -2.86 47.98 -26.59
C HIS A 378 -2.06 48.66 -27.69
N ASP A 379 -0.83 49.06 -27.38
CA ASP A 379 0.11 49.61 -28.36
C ASP A 379 1.06 48.53 -28.90
N GLN A 380 1.90 48.91 -29.85
CA GLN A 380 3.01 48.13 -30.35
C GLN A 380 4.20 49.07 -30.57
N SER A 381 5.43 48.58 -30.36
CA SER A 381 6.64 49.36 -30.66
C SER A 381 6.69 49.84 -32.12
N ASP A 382 7.44 50.91 -32.34
CA ASP A 382 7.58 51.57 -33.65
C ASP A 382 8.36 50.76 -34.72
N HIS A 383 8.77 49.54 -34.38
CA HIS A 383 9.59 48.68 -35.22
C HIS A 383 8.92 48.37 -36.56
N GLY A 384 9.66 48.51 -37.67
CA GLY A 384 9.12 48.22 -39.02
C GLY A 384 8.33 49.36 -39.67
N GLY A 385 8.20 50.52 -39.00
CA GLY A 385 7.49 51.70 -39.51
C GLY A 385 6.01 51.74 -39.12
N HIS A 386 5.66 51.07 -38.03
CA HIS A 386 4.37 51.10 -37.36
C HIS A 386 4.33 52.34 -36.44
N ASP A 387 3.90 53.50 -36.98
CA ASP A 387 3.84 54.79 -36.27
C ASP A 387 2.39 55.12 -35.89
N GLU A 388 1.71 54.15 -35.27
CA GLU A 388 0.30 54.23 -34.88
C GLU A 388 0.10 54.69 -33.42
N THR A 389 1.17 54.77 -32.61
CA THR A 389 1.19 55.30 -31.23
C THR A 389 0.49 56.67 -31.10
N GLY A 390 0.58 57.49 -32.16
CA GLY A 390 -0.08 58.80 -32.22
C GLY A 390 -1.60 58.74 -32.07
N ALA A 391 -2.28 57.73 -32.62
CA ALA A 391 -3.73 57.60 -32.55
C ALA A 391 -4.21 57.19 -31.15
N LEU A 392 -3.48 56.31 -30.47
CA LEU A 392 -3.73 55.98 -29.05
C LEU A 392 -3.51 57.19 -28.14
N ASN A 393 -2.48 58.00 -28.43
CA ASN A 393 -2.22 59.21 -27.67
C ASN A 393 -3.28 60.32 -27.87
N GLU A 394 -4.01 60.34 -28.99
CA GLU A 394 -5.19 61.20 -29.17
C GLU A 394 -6.33 60.79 -28.21
N ILE A 395 -6.54 59.48 -28.00
CA ILE A 395 -7.48 58.97 -26.98
C ILE A 395 -6.99 59.36 -25.59
N ALA A 396 -5.72 59.11 -25.27
CA ALA A 396 -5.15 59.40 -23.97
C ALA A 396 -5.22 60.91 -23.62
N GLU A 397 -5.00 61.80 -24.60
CA GLU A 397 -5.19 63.24 -24.43
C GLU A 397 -6.67 63.61 -24.22
N ARG A 398 -7.58 62.98 -24.95
CA ARG A 398 -9.02 63.24 -24.84
C ARG A 398 -9.58 62.85 -23.47
N LEU A 399 -9.10 61.74 -22.92
CA LEU A 399 -9.51 61.18 -21.63
C LEU A 399 -8.75 61.78 -20.44
N ASP A 400 -7.78 62.68 -20.69
CA ASP A 400 -6.93 63.32 -19.67
C ASP A 400 -6.11 62.31 -18.85
N LEU A 401 -5.62 61.24 -19.50
CA LEU A 401 -4.88 60.17 -18.80
C LEU A 401 -3.53 60.67 -18.28
N GLY A 402 -3.08 60.10 -17.16
CA GLY A 402 -1.79 60.30 -16.51
C GLY A 402 -0.60 59.66 -17.22
N PHE A 403 -0.83 58.96 -18.33
CA PHE A 403 0.22 58.36 -19.16
C PHE A 403 -0.02 58.58 -20.66
N ARG A 404 1.03 58.43 -21.47
CA ARG A 404 1.03 58.38 -22.93
C ARG A 404 1.87 57.20 -23.39
N PHE A 405 1.61 56.69 -24.58
CA PHE A 405 2.46 55.68 -25.20
C PHE A 405 3.69 56.34 -25.83
N ASN A 406 4.86 55.74 -25.64
CA ASN A 406 6.11 56.22 -26.21
C ASN A 406 6.32 55.61 -27.60
N ALA A 407 6.84 56.39 -28.54
CA ALA A 407 7.15 55.90 -29.88
C ALA A 407 8.53 55.23 -29.91
N ASP A 408 8.72 54.19 -29.08
CA ASP A 408 10.00 53.50 -28.87
C ASP A 408 9.87 51.97 -29.02
N GLN A 409 10.99 51.29 -28.81
CA GLN A 409 11.04 49.85 -28.57
C GLN A 409 11.84 49.56 -27.31
N VAL A 410 11.23 48.84 -26.36
CA VAL A 410 11.94 48.27 -25.21
C VAL A 410 12.57 46.94 -25.61
N VAL A 411 13.82 46.74 -25.19
CA VAL A 411 14.58 45.53 -25.44
C VAL A 411 15.31 45.04 -24.19
N ASP A 412 15.39 43.73 -24.04
CA ASP A 412 16.17 43.03 -23.02
C ASP A 412 16.77 41.75 -23.62
N ASP A 413 18.10 41.61 -23.54
CA ASP A 413 18.81 40.42 -24.03
C ASP A 413 19.10 39.38 -22.93
N ALA A 414 18.61 39.61 -21.70
CA ALA A 414 18.84 38.77 -20.54
C ALA A 414 17.70 37.79 -20.21
N SER A 415 16.43 38.21 -20.35
CA SER A 415 15.25 37.44 -19.91
C SER A 415 14.39 36.89 -21.06
N GLY A 416 14.88 36.96 -22.30
CA GLY A 416 14.12 36.64 -23.50
C GLY A 416 14.84 35.68 -24.45
N TRP A 417 14.09 35.07 -25.37
CA TRP A 417 14.68 34.29 -26.47
C TRP A 417 15.11 35.19 -27.65
N ASP A 418 14.67 36.44 -27.69
CA ASP A 418 15.14 37.50 -28.59
C ASP A 418 15.17 38.84 -27.83
N ASP A 419 15.95 39.81 -28.31
CA ASP A 419 16.13 41.11 -27.62
C ASP A 419 14.82 41.91 -27.48
N HIS A 420 13.81 41.59 -28.29
CA HIS A 420 12.51 42.25 -28.34
C HIS A 420 11.36 41.33 -27.93
N VAL A 421 11.67 40.13 -27.43
CA VAL A 421 10.72 39.21 -26.83
C VAL A 421 11.32 38.74 -25.51
N PHE A 422 10.96 39.44 -24.43
CA PHE A 422 11.55 39.28 -23.11
C PHE A 422 10.46 39.07 -22.06
N THR A 423 10.83 38.42 -20.95
CA THR A 423 9.94 38.29 -19.79
C THR A 423 10.31 39.29 -18.68
N THR A 424 9.36 39.59 -17.80
CA THR A 424 9.62 40.34 -16.57
C THR A 424 8.83 39.76 -15.40
N ALA A 425 9.49 39.68 -14.24
CA ALA A 425 8.87 39.33 -12.95
C ALA A 425 8.41 40.58 -12.18
N ALA A 426 8.73 41.78 -12.67
CA ALA A 426 8.41 43.05 -12.01
C ALA A 426 6.94 43.48 -12.22
N VAL A 427 6.02 42.60 -11.84
CA VAL A 427 4.58 42.66 -12.11
C VAL A 427 3.77 42.79 -10.83
N ASP A 428 2.61 43.42 -10.91
CA ASP A 428 1.67 43.48 -9.78
C ASP A 428 0.83 42.19 -9.74
N GLU A 429 1.30 41.22 -8.96
CA GLU A 429 0.64 39.92 -8.82
C GLU A 429 -0.76 39.99 -8.18
N SER A 430 -1.20 41.14 -7.66
CA SER A 430 -2.57 41.28 -7.14
C SER A 430 -3.65 41.11 -8.21
N TYR A 431 -3.25 41.15 -9.49
CA TYR A 431 -4.08 40.88 -10.66
C TYR A 431 -3.97 39.42 -11.16
N LEU A 432 -3.36 38.51 -10.39
CA LEU A 432 -3.39 37.07 -10.63
C LEU A 432 -4.22 36.39 -9.53
N ALA A 433 -4.98 35.35 -9.88
CA ALA A 433 -5.64 34.56 -8.84
C ALA A 433 -4.58 33.82 -8.01
N ALA A 434 -4.81 33.65 -6.71
CA ALA A 434 -3.85 33.06 -5.78
C ALA A 434 -3.39 31.64 -6.16
N GLU A 435 -4.21 30.90 -6.92
CA GLU A 435 -3.92 29.56 -7.44
C GLU A 435 -3.25 29.56 -8.83
N SER A 436 -3.12 30.71 -9.49
CA SER A 436 -2.58 30.84 -10.86
C SER A 436 -1.24 31.56 -10.95
N GLY A 437 -0.72 32.09 -9.84
CA GLY A 437 0.65 32.59 -9.81
C GLY A 437 1.64 31.44 -9.61
N SER A 438 2.58 31.27 -10.53
CA SER A 438 3.77 30.44 -10.29
C SER A 438 4.60 31.08 -9.17
N VAL A 439 5.07 30.27 -8.24
CA VAL A 439 6.02 30.70 -7.20
C VAL A 439 7.39 30.22 -7.63
N GLY A 440 8.33 31.15 -7.76
CA GLY A 440 9.69 30.86 -8.16
C GLY A 440 10.41 30.10 -7.04
N VAL A 441 11.44 29.35 -7.40
CA VAL A 441 12.21 28.58 -6.40
C VAL A 441 12.76 29.50 -5.30
N MET A 442 13.11 30.74 -5.61
CA MET A 442 13.69 31.68 -4.64
C MET A 442 12.66 32.32 -3.70
N ASP A 443 11.37 32.26 -4.03
CA ASP A 443 10.28 32.80 -3.20
C ASP A 443 9.64 31.74 -2.28
N ALA A 444 9.96 30.46 -2.48
CA ALA A 444 9.50 29.38 -1.63
C ALA A 444 10.33 29.27 -0.33
N ASP A 445 9.74 28.68 0.71
CA ASP A 445 10.47 28.35 1.93
C ASP A 445 11.10 26.95 1.84
N GLY A 446 10.41 26.02 1.15
CA GLY A 446 10.81 24.63 0.99
C GLY A 446 10.70 24.15 -0.45
N LEU A 447 11.59 23.22 -0.84
CA LEU A 447 11.54 22.52 -2.12
C LEU A 447 11.66 21.00 -1.90
N VAL A 448 10.72 20.25 -2.46
CA VAL A 448 10.71 18.78 -2.48
C VAL A 448 11.13 18.30 -3.86
N ILE A 449 12.18 17.49 -3.92
CA ILE A 449 12.63 16.80 -5.13
C ILE A 449 12.54 15.30 -4.85
N THR A 450 11.59 14.65 -5.50
CA THR A 450 11.51 13.18 -5.54
C THR A 450 12.34 12.64 -6.69
N THR A 451 12.40 11.32 -6.84
CA THR A 451 13.16 10.58 -7.86
C THR A 451 13.00 11.16 -9.29
N PRO A 452 13.92 12.04 -9.74
CA PRO A 452 13.74 12.79 -10.99
C PRO A 452 14.13 11.93 -12.20
N GLN A 453 13.51 12.16 -13.36
CA GLN A 453 13.80 11.38 -14.57
C GLN A 453 14.85 12.02 -15.48
N SER A 454 14.98 13.34 -15.47
CA SER A 454 16.01 14.12 -16.15
C SER A 454 17.01 14.70 -15.15
N ALA A 455 18.22 15.00 -15.63
CA ALA A 455 19.25 15.66 -14.83
C ALA A 455 19.04 17.18 -14.87
N PHE A 456 19.40 17.83 -13.76
CA PHE A 456 19.42 19.29 -13.63
C PHE A 456 20.60 19.87 -14.42
N ASP A 457 20.36 20.98 -15.09
CA ASP A 457 21.42 21.71 -15.78
C ASP A 457 22.19 22.65 -14.84
N GLU A 458 23.23 23.32 -15.36
CA GLU A 458 24.10 24.18 -14.54
C GLU A 458 23.35 25.40 -13.97
N SER A 459 22.34 25.91 -14.68
CA SER A 459 21.50 27.03 -14.21
C SER A 459 20.66 26.58 -13.02
N GLU A 460 19.95 25.46 -13.17
CA GLU A 460 19.08 24.88 -12.14
C GLU A 460 19.88 24.50 -10.89
N LEU A 461 21.07 23.90 -11.07
CA LEU A 461 21.99 23.61 -9.98
C LEU A 461 22.51 24.87 -9.25
N ALA A 462 22.70 25.99 -9.98
CA ALA A 462 23.08 27.26 -9.37
C ALA A 462 21.93 27.93 -8.60
N ILE A 463 20.69 27.74 -9.06
CA ILE A 463 19.47 28.17 -8.36
C ILE A 463 19.36 27.39 -7.04
N LEU A 464 19.51 26.06 -7.06
CA LEU A 464 19.51 25.23 -5.85
C LEU A 464 20.59 25.65 -4.84
N GLU A 465 21.81 25.94 -5.30
CA GLU A 465 22.88 26.44 -4.42
C GLU A 465 22.51 27.77 -3.77
N SER A 466 21.88 28.67 -4.54
CA SER A 466 21.46 29.99 -4.05
C SER A 466 20.31 29.88 -3.05
N PHE A 467 19.29 29.07 -3.38
CA PHE A 467 18.15 28.78 -2.52
C PHE A 467 18.58 28.26 -1.14
N VAL A 468 19.45 27.25 -1.10
CA VAL A 468 19.97 26.69 0.16
C VAL A 468 20.86 27.70 0.89
N ALA A 469 21.67 28.48 0.18
CA ALA A 469 22.52 29.51 0.79
C ALA A 469 21.71 30.65 1.43
N ASP A 470 20.56 30.98 0.87
CA ASP A 470 19.64 32.00 1.37
C ASP A 470 18.72 31.47 2.51
N GLY A 471 18.79 30.17 2.78
CA GLY A 471 18.18 29.53 3.95
C GLY A 471 16.96 28.67 3.63
N GLY A 472 16.62 28.48 2.36
CA GLY A 472 15.59 27.55 1.93
C GLY A 472 15.89 26.11 2.34
N ALA A 473 14.85 25.33 2.64
CA ALA A 473 15.00 23.93 2.99
C ALA A 473 14.72 23.00 1.81
N LEU A 474 15.61 22.03 1.60
CA LEU A 474 15.55 21.10 0.47
C LEU A 474 15.32 19.68 0.97
N PHE A 475 14.30 19.01 0.43
CA PHE A 475 13.94 17.64 0.78
C PHE A 475 14.14 16.73 -0.43
N LEU A 476 15.15 15.85 -0.34
CA LEU A 476 15.50 14.92 -1.39
C LEU A 476 14.95 13.54 -1.04
N PHE A 477 14.04 13.02 -1.87
CA PHE A 477 13.46 11.70 -1.70
C PHE A 477 13.96 10.75 -2.79
N ASP A 478 14.76 9.77 -2.38
CA ASP A 478 15.30 8.75 -3.27
C ASP A 478 14.46 7.47 -3.25
N GLN A 479 14.72 6.54 -4.16
CA GLN A 479 14.14 5.20 -4.17
C GLN A 479 15.25 4.21 -4.55
N SER A 480 15.25 3.01 -3.93
CA SER A 480 16.21 1.99 -4.32
C SER A 480 16.10 1.63 -5.81
N ASP A 481 17.21 1.27 -6.45
CA ASP A 481 17.28 0.92 -7.87
C ASP A 481 16.60 -0.43 -8.22
N PHE A 482 15.89 -1.06 -7.27
CA PHE A 482 15.16 -2.31 -7.47
C PHE A 482 14.17 -2.19 -8.64
N GLY A 483 14.25 -3.12 -9.61
CA GLY A 483 13.43 -3.10 -10.83
C GLY A 483 13.93 -2.14 -11.92
N GLY A 484 15.16 -1.63 -11.81
CA GLY A 484 15.82 -0.80 -12.83
C GLY A 484 15.58 0.70 -12.71
N ASN A 485 15.27 1.19 -11.51
CA ASN A 485 15.05 2.61 -11.22
C ASN A 485 16.36 3.36 -10.94
N ASP A 486 17.26 3.44 -11.93
CA ASP A 486 18.61 4.06 -11.79
C ASP A 486 18.57 5.60 -11.77
N ARG A 487 18.03 6.17 -10.68
CA ARG A 487 17.87 7.63 -10.50
C ARG A 487 18.63 8.19 -9.30
N THR A 488 19.13 7.31 -8.43
CA THR A 488 20.04 7.61 -7.32
C THR A 488 21.18 8.55 -7.75
N GLY A 489 21.71 8.35 -8.96
CA GLY A 489 22.80 9.17 -9.52
C GLY A 489 22.47 10.65 -9.68
N ILE A 490 21.23 11.01 -10.02
CA ILE A 490 20.82 12.41 -10.26
C ILE A 490 20.73 13.17 -8.93
N LEU A 491 20.11 12.57 -7.91
CA LEU A 491 20.07 13.18 -6.57
C LEU A 491 21.47 13.33 -5.97
N ASN A 492 22.38 12.40 -6.27
CA ASN A 492 23.77 12.48 -5.82
C ASN A 492 24.57 13.60 -6.52
N GLU A 493 24.19 14.03 -7.72
CA GLU A 493 24.76 15.20 -8.40
C GLU A 493 24.38 16.49 -7.66
N ILE A 494 23.11 16.64 -7.25
CA ILE A 494 22.65 17.75 -6.39
C ILE A 494 23.42 17.75 -5.07
N ALA A 495 23.51 16.59 -4.41
CA ALA A 495 24.23 16.46 -3.13
C ALA A 495 25.73 16.78 -3.27
N GLU A 496 26.35 16.50 -4.42
CA GLU A 496 27.72 16.90 -4.73
C GLU A 496 27.86 18.40 -4.98
N ARG A 497 26.92 19.00 -5.72
CA ARG A 497 26.92 20.44 -5.98
C ARG A 497 26.82 21.27 -4.70
N LEU A 498 26.03 20.79 -3.73
CA LEU A 498 25.80 21.43 -2.44
C LEU A 498 26.84 21.05 -1.36
N ASP A 499 27.84 20.22 -1.68
CA ASP A 499 28.86 19.71 -0.75
C ASP A 499 28.29 19.03 0.51
N LEU A 500 27.18 18.28 0.36
CA LEU A 500 26.52 17.59 1.48
C LEU A 500 27.38 16.47 2.06
N ALA A 501 27.24 16.22 3.36
CA ALA A 501 27.94 15.13 4.06
C ALA A 501 27.50 13.72 3.63
N PHE A 502 26.34 13.58 2.99
CA PHE A 502 25.72 12.31 2.61
C PHE A 502 25.43 12.18 1.10
N ARG A 503 25.29 10.94 0.63
CA ARG A 503 24.82 10.52 -0.70
C ARG A 503 23.82 9.38 -0.53
N PHE A 504 22.99 9.14 -1.53
CA PHE A 504 22.11 7.97 -1.58
C PHE A 504 22.84 6.74 -2.15
N ASN A 505 22.47 5.56 -1.65
CA ASN A 505 23.03 4.26 -1.98
C ASN A 505 21.97 3.43 -2.69
N GLY A 506 22.18 3.11 -3.98
CA GLY A 506 21.14 2.53 -4.84
C GLY A 506 20.65 1.12 -4.47
N GLY A 507 21.30 0.45 -3.51
CA GLY A 507 20.84 -0.83 -2.97
C GLY A 507 19.57 -0.70 -2.12
N GLN A 508 18.70 -1.71 -2.18
CA GLN A 508 17.47 -1.78 -1.39
C GLN A 508 17.78 -2.24 0.04
N VAL A 509 17.21 -1.57 1.03
CA VAL A 509 17.24 -2.02 2.43
C VAL A 509 16.10 -2.99 2.67
N GLU A 510 16.41 -4.18 3.16
CA GLU A 510 15.43 -5.19 3.57
C GLU A 510 15.58 -5.52 5.07
N ASP A 511 14.47 -5.88 5.70
CA ASP A 511 14.41 -6.36 7.08
C ASP A 511 13.37 -7.49 7.21
N GLU A 512 13.81 -8.68 7.61
CA GLU A 512 12.92 -9.83 7.79
C GLU A 512 12.09 -9.79 9.09
N VAL A 513 12.47 -8.92 10.03
CA VAL A 513 11.96 -8.90 11.41
C VAL A 513 11.17 -7.64 11.73
N GLN A 514 11.67 -6.46 11.35
CA GLN A 514 11.05 -5.16 11.59
C GLN A 514 10.66 -4.50 10.27
N ASN A 515 9.52 -4.88 9.75
CA ASN A 515 8.95 -4.35 8.52
C ASN A 515 7.43 -4.10 8.66
N ALA A 516 6.87 -3.29 7.77
CA ALA A 516 5.43 -3.02 7.69
C ALA A 516 4.69 -4.04 6.80
N GLY A 517 5.26 -5.24 6.64
CA GLY A 517 4.62 -6.37 5.96
C GLY A 517 5.57 -7.13 5.04
N PRO A 518 5.99 -6.53 3.91
CA PRO A 518 7.04 -7.11 3.08
C PRO A 518 8.44 -6.75 3.62
N VAL A 519 9.42 -7.62 3.37
CA VAL A 519 10.80 -7.41 3.85
C VAL A 519 11.45 -6.13 3.32
N TYR A 520 11.02 -5.65 2.14
CA TYR A 520 11.50 -4.42 1.50
C TYR A 520 10.78 -3.14 1.97
N GLU A 521 9.98 -3.23 3.03
CA GLU A 521 9.36 -2.08 3.71
C GLU A 521 9.80 -2.05 5.18
N PRO A 522 11.10 -1.81 5.45
CA PRO A 522 11.62 -1.76 6.81
C PRO A 522 10.97 -0.63 7.62
N VAL A 523 10.86 -0.86 8.93
CA VAL A 523 10.34 0.12 9.89
C VAL A 523 11.48 0.60 10.80
N ALA A 524 11.74 1.90 10.79
CA ALA A 524 12.67 2.52 11.72
C ALA A 524 11.98 2.79 13.06
N THR A 525 12.62 2.41 14.16
CA THR A 525 12.17 2.74 15.54
C THR A 525 13.27 3.44 16.34
N GLU A 526 14.41 3.68 15.71
CA GLU A 526 15.62 4.23 16.33
C GLU A 526 15.90 5.61 15.72
N PHE A 527 15.60 6.66 16.49
CA PHE A 527 15.79 8.05 16.09
C PHE A 527 16.97 8.69 16.81
N SER A 528 17.64 9.62 16.15
CA SER A 528 18.78 10.34 16.70
C SER A 528 18.32 11.39 17.70
N PRO A 529 18.84 11.40 18.94
CA PRO A 529 18.48 12.40 19.93
C PRO A 529 19.07 13.79 19.63
N ALA A 530 19.82 13.93 18.52
CA ALA A 530 20.33 15.22 18.06
C ALA A 530 19.24 16.06 17.37
N PHE A 531 18.16 15.43 16.92
CA PHE A 531 17.05 16.05 16.22
C PHE A 531 15.75 15.86 17.01
N ASP A 532 14.89 16.87 17.02
CA ASP A 532 13.67 16.88 17.82
C ASP A 532 12.42 16.74 16.92
N TYR A 533 12.42 15.74 16.03
CA TYR A 533 11.37 15.54 15.02
C TYR A 533 10.34 14.47 15.41
N ALA A 534 10.52 13.84 16.57
CA ALA A 534 9.68 12.76 17.06
C ALA A 534 8.57 13.24 18.01
N ASP A 535 8.24 14.53 18.01
CA ASP A 535 7.15 15.06 18.83
C ASP A 535 5.80 14.53 18.36
N ALA A 536 4.91 14.21 19.31
CA ALA A 536 3.58 13.70 19.01
C ALA A 536 2.71 14.78 18.36
N ARG A 537 2.00 14.46 17.28
CA ARG A 537 0.94 15.29 16.71
C ARG A 537 -0.24 14.42 16.25
N ALA A 538 -1.25 15.05 15.69
CA ALA A 538 -2.38 14.33 15.13
C ALA A 538 -2.03 13.94 13.69
N GLY A 539 -1.88 12.65 13.42
CA GLY A 539 -1.65 12.12 12.07
C GLY A 539 -2.92 11.83 11.27
N ILE A 540 -2.71 11.32 10.06
CA ILE A 540 -3.74 10.86 9.11
C ILE A 540 -4.26 9.47 9.50
N GLY A 541 -3.36 8.62 10.03
CA GLY A 541 -3.64 7.21 10.30
C GLY A 541 -4.78 6.96 11.29
N ILE A 542 -5.39 5.78 11.17
CA ILE A 542 -6.44 5.32 12.09
C ILE A 542 -5.84 4.35 13.10
N GLU A 543 -6.01 4.64 14.39
CA GLU A 543 -5.83 3.64 15.44
C GLU A 543 -7.07 2.72 15.47
N PHE A 544 -6.93 1.53 14.90
CA PHE A 544 -8.00 0.55 14.86
C PHE A 544 -8.17 -0.12 16.24
N ASP A 545 -9.40 -0.10 16.75
CA ASP A 545 -9.82 -0.81 17.95
C ASP A 545 -10.52 -2.13 17.56
N ARG A 546 -10.25 -3.19 18.33
CA ARG A 546 -10.82 -4.54 18.15
C ARG A 546 -12.35 -4.52 18.08
N ASP A 547 -12.97 -3.72 18.93
CA ASP A 547 -14.43 -3.62 19.07
C ASP A 547 -15.01 -2.49 18.18
N GLY A 548 -14.15 -1.82 17.40
CA GLY A 548 -14.53 -0.72 16.52
C GLY A 548 -15.23 -1.17 15.23
N GLU A 549 -16.03 -0.25 14.68
CA GLU A 549 -16.64 -0.38 13.36
C GLU A 549 -16.12 0.75 12.48
N TYR A 550 -15.56 0.39 11.32
CA TYR A 550 -14.92 1.34 10.42
C TYR A 550 -15.58 1.28 9.06
N TYR A 551 -15.95 2.44 8.53
CA TYR A 551 -16.69 2.57 7.28
C TYR A 551 -15.78 3.14 6.21
N GLY A 552 -15.98 2.72 4.97
CA GLY A 552 -15.16 3.18 3.85
C GLY A 552 -15.66 2.69 2.50
N ARG A 553 -14.95 3.08 1.45
CA ARG A 553 -15.20 2.67 0.07
C ARG A 553 -14.08 1.75 -0.40
N VAL A 554 -14.42 0.67 -1.11
CA VAL A 554 -13.42 -0.18 -1.77
C VAL A 554 -12.75 0.61 -2.91
N THR A 555 -11.43 0.72 -2.92
CA THR A 555 -10.62 1.38 -3.97
C THR A 555 -9.94 0.38 -4.90
N ARG A 556 -9.74 -0.86 -4.47
CA ARG A 556 -9.06 -1.91 -5.25
C ARG A 556 -9.51 -3.29 -4.83
N VAL A 557 -9.63 -4.20 -5.79
CA VAL A 557 -9.89 -5.62 -5.53
C VAL A 557 -8.69 -6.43 -6.05
N PHE A 558 -7.90 -7.00 -5.14
CA PHE A 558 -6.71 -7.77 -5.51
C PHE A 558 -7.07 -9.20 -5.94
N ASP A 559 -8.02 -9.81 -5.26
CA ASP A 559 -8.51 -11.16 -5.53
C ASP A 559 -9.85 -11.40 -4.79
N GLY A 560 -10.23 -12.66 -4.57
CA GLY A 560 -11.49 -12.99 -3.90
C GLY A 560 -11.51 -12.74 -2.39
N ASP A 561 -10.36 -12.59 -1.74
CA ASP A 561 -10.21 -12.50 -0.28
C ASP A 561 -9.43 -11.26 0.20
N THR A 562 -8.91 -10.43 -0.70
CA THR A 562 -8.11 -9.25 -0.38
C THR A 562 -8.59 -8.02 -1.17
N VAL A 563 -8.84 -6.91 -0.46
CA VAL A 563 -9.27 -5.62 -1.04
C VAL A 563 -8.53 -4.46 -0.40
N GLU A 564 -8.50 -3.31 -1.06
CA GLU A 564 -8.11 -2.04 -0.47
C GLU A 564 -9.35 -1.20 -0.18
N VAL A 565 -9.37 -0.54 0.98
CA VAL A 565 -10.47 0.31 1.45
C VAL A 565 -9.93 1.68 1.81
N GLU A 566 -10.56 2.72 1.27
CA GLU A 566 -10.42 4.10 1.70
C GLU A 566 -11.48 4.38 2.77
N PHE A 567 -11.04 4.59 4.01
CA PHE A 567 -11.91 4.80 5.15
C PHE A 567 -12.46 6.22 5.19
N ASP A 568 -13.71 6.35 5.65
CA ASP A 568 -14.42 7.61 5.87
C ASP A 568 -13.77 8.40 7.01
N THR A 569 -12.74 9.14 6.63
CA THR A 569 -11.90 9.97 7.49
C THR A 569 -11.69 11.30 6.80
N GLU A 570 -11.20 12.29 7.54
CA GLU A 570 -10.96 13.64 7.01
C GLU A 570 -10.06 13.64 5.77
N TYR A 571 -9.04 12.77 5.76
CA TYR A 571 -8.06 12.71 4.67
C TYR A 571 -8.24 11.52 3.72
N GLY A 572 -9.06 10.52 4.05
CA GLY A 572 -9.27 9.34 3.19
C GLY A 572 -8.18 8.28 3.37
N HIS A 573 -7.93 7.85 4.61
CA HIS A 573 -6.91 6.84 4.93
C HIS A 573 -7.19 5.50 4.23
N ARG A 574 -6.21 4.96 3.50
CA ARG A 574 -6.32 3.70 2.75
C ARG A 574 -5.60 2.54 3.43
N GLU A 575 -6.21 1.37 3.41
CA GLU A 575 -5.62 0.13 3.93
C GLU A 575 -5.98 -1.09 3.10
N ILE A 576 -5.06 -2.04 3.07
CA ILE A 576 -5.32 -3.39 2.53
C ILE A 576 -5.94 -4.26 3.62
N VAL A 577 -7.14 -4.76 3.34
CA VAL A 577 -7.90 -5.67 4.19
C VAL A 577 -7.85 -7.09 3.62
N ARG A 578 -7.29 -8.03 4.40
CA ARG A 578 -7.39 -9.48 4.17
C ARG A 578 -8.60 -10.02 4.94
N ASN A 579 -9.49 -10.69 4.21
CA ASN A 579 -10.72 -11.23 4.74
C ASN A 579 -10.44 -12.40 5.70
N VAL A 580 -10.75 -12.24 6.98
CA VAL A 580 -10.60 -13.28 8.00
C VAL A 580 -11.38 -14.53 7.63
N GLY A 581 -10.73 -15.69 7.78
CA GLY A 581 -11.32 -17.01 7.61
C GLY A 581 -11.55 -17.45 6.16
N VAL A 582 -11.07 -16.68 5.17
CA VAL A 582 -11.27 -16.95 3.75
C VAL A 582 -9.93 -17.24 3.08
N ASP A 583 -9.89 -18.31 2.29
CA ASP A 583 -8.79 -18.58 1.37
C ASP A 583 -9.33 -18.97 -0.01
N THR A 584 -8.91 -18.22 -1.02
CA THR A 584 -9.29 -18.47 -2.41
C THR A 584 -8.18 -19.22 -3.14
N ALA A 585 -8.55 -19.96 -4.20
CA ALA A 585 -7.57 -20.72 -4.95
C ALA A 585 -6.59 -19.79 -5.68
N GLU A 586 -5.30 -20.08 -5.52
CA GLU A 586 -4.22 -19.34 -6.19
C GLU A 586 -4.38 -19.29 -7.72
N THR A 587 -4.08 -18.14 -8.32
CA THR A 587 -4.06 -17.94 -9.77
C THR A 587 -2.62 -17.85 -10.31
N PRO A 588 -2.36 -18.23 -11.58
CA PRO A 588 -1.02 -18.13 -12.16
C PRO A 588 -0.46 -16.69 -12.09
N PRO A 589 0.85 -16.51 -11.85
CA PRO A 589 1.90 -17.54 -11.91
C PRO A 589 2.07 -18.38 -10.63
N THR A 590 1.34 -18.09 -9.56
CA THR A 590 1.38 -18.89 -8.32
C THR A 590 0.73 -20.25 -8.56
N GLU A 591 1.39 -21.34 -8.18
CA GLU A 591 0.80 -22.68 -8.35
C GLU A 591 -0.21 -22.98 -7.24
N ALA A 592 -1.39 -23.48 -7.58
CA ALA A 592 -2.34 -23.95 -6.58
C ALA A 592 -1.86 -25.25 -5.92
N SER A 593 -2.22 -25.46 -4.65
CA SER A 593 -1.92 -26.65 -3.86
C SER A 593 -3.20 -27.48 -3.65
N PRO A 594 -3.50 -28.49 -4.49
CA PRO A 594 -4.74 -29.25 -4.34
C PRO A 594 -4.88 -29.98 -3.01
N ARG A 595 -3.77 -30.20 -2.28
CA ARG A 595 -3.76 -30.93 -1.02
C ARG A 595 -4.51 -30.22 0.10
N GLU A 596 -4.57 -28.89 0.06
CA GLU A 596 -5.35 -28.06 1.00
C GLU A 596 -6.86 -28.18 0.79
N TRP A 597 -7.30 -28.65 -0.38
CA TRP A 597 -8.71 -28.69 -0.74
C TRP A 597 -9.29 -30.09 -0.59
N THR A 598 -10.21 -30.28 0.35
CA THR A 598 -10.79 -31.60 0.67
C THR A 598 -11.36 -32.30 -0.57
N GLY A 599 -10.84 -33.50 -0.84
CA GLY A 599 -11.31 -34.37 -1.93
C GLY A 599 -10.99 -33.87 -3.35
N ILE A 600 -10.31 -32.74 -3.55
CA ILE A 600 -9.90 -32.27 -4.88
C ILE A 600 -8.70 -33.09 -5.41
N PRO A 601 -8.67 -33.50 -6.70
CA PRO A 601 -7.56 -34.26 -7.27
C PRO A 601 -6.22 -33.53 -7.30
N ASP A 602 -5.13 -34.26 -7.01
CA ASP A 602 -3.76 -33.72 -7.08
C ASP A 602 -3.39 -33.17 -8.47
N ASP A 603 -4.09 -33.60 -9.52
CA ASP A 603 -3.93 -33.14 -10.90
C ASP A 603 -4.98 -32.09 -11.34
N ALA A 604 -5.82 -31.60 -10.41
CA ALA A 604 -6.89 -30.64 -10.69
C ALA A 604 -6.48 -29.17 -10.51
N THR A 605 -5.19 -28.82 -10.64
CA THR A 605 -4.70 -27.44 -10.53
C THR A 605 -5.41 -26.48 -11.48
N ALA A 606 -5.72 -26.90 -12.71
CA ALA A 606 -6.46 -26.08 -13.66
C ALA A 606 -7.87 -25.71 -13.17
N HIS A 607 -8.54 -26.64 -12.48
CA HIS A 607 -9.85 -26.36 -11.87
C HIS A 607 -9.72 -25.35 -10.74
N LEU A 608 -8.67 -25.44 -9.92
CA LEU A 608 -8.40 -24.47 -8.85
C LEU A 608 -8.12 -23.07 -9.42
N HIS A 609 -7.29 -22.96 -10.45
CA HIS A 609 -7.05 -21.68 -11.13
C HIS A 609 -8.33 -21.07 -11.69
N ASP A 610 -9.16 -21.86 -12.39
CA ASP A 610 -10.46 -21.41 -12.90
C ASP A 610 -11.37 -20.91 -11.77
N TRP A 611 -11.30 -21.50 -10.57
CA TRP A 611 -12.08 -21.07 -9.41
C TRP A 611 -11.49 -19.89 -8.66
N GLY A 612 -10.17 -19.71 -8.67
CA GLY A 612 -9.50 -18.48 -8.24
C GLY A 612 -9.97 -17.28 -9.06
N GLU A 613 -9.95 -17.40 -10.40
CA GLU A 613 -10.47 -16.36 -11.29
C GLU A 613 -11.96 -16.07 -11.04
N ARG A 614 -12.75 -17.10 -10.75
CA ARG A 614 -14.19 -16.94 -10.41
C ARG A 614 -14.40 -16.28 -9.05
N ALA A 615 -13.53 -16.53 -8.07
CA ALA A 615 -13.60 -15.89 -6.77
C ALA A 615 -13.26 -14.39 -6.89
N ALA A 616 -12.23 -14.04 -7.66
CA ALA A 616 -11.93 -12.64 -7.98
C ALA A 616 -13.08 -11.97 -8.76
N ALA A 617 -13.67 -12.67 -9.73
CA ALA A 617 -14.84 -12.14 -10.44
C ALA A 617 -16.07 -11.95 -9.53
N PHE A 618 -16.24 -12.82 -8.53
CA PHE A 618 -17.28 -12.66 -7.50
C PHE A 618 -17.01 -11.44 -6.62
N ALA A 619 -15.75 -11.21 -6.21
CA ALA A 619 -15.37 -9.99 -5.49
C ALA A 619 -15.69 -8.74 -6.30
N LEU A 620 -15.28 -8.68 -7.57
CA LEU A 620 -15.58 -7.56 -8.46
C LEU A 620 -17.10 -7.33 -8.61
N GLU A 621 -17.88 -8.38 -8.87
CA GLU A 621 -19.35 -8.27 -8.98
C GLU A 621 -19.99 -7.66 -7.73
N ARG A 622 -19.42 -7.93 -6.55
CA ARG A 622 -19.98 -7.45 -5.28
C ARG A 622 -19.40 -6.12 -4.85
N LEU A 623 -18.12 -5.87 -5.05
CA LEU A 623 -17.39 -4.80 -4.38
C LEU A 623 -16.93 -3.68 -5.32
N ALA A 624 -16.92 -3.90 -6.64
CA ALA A 624 -16.40 -2.96 -7.62
C ALA A 624 -17.50 -2.47 -8.58
N PRO A 625 -17.32 -1.30 -9.23
CA PRO A 625 -18.25 -0.82 -10.24
C PRO A 625 -18.25 -1.71 -11.49
N ASP A 626 -19.33 -1.65 -12.27
CA ASP A 626 -19.46 -2.43 -13.51
C ASP A 626 -18.31 -2.15 -14.49
N GLY A 627 -17.56 -3.20 -14.84
CA GLY A 627 -16.46 -3.13 -15.81
C GLY A 627 -15.07 -2.99 -15.19
N ALA A 628 -14.96 -2.89 -13.86
CA ALA A 628 -13.67 -2.90 -13.16
C ALA A 628 -12.89 -4.20 -13.38
N ALA A 629 -11.56 -4.09 -13.33
CA ALA A 629 -10.62 -5.19 -13.40
C ALA A 629 -10.01 -5.51 -12.02
N VAL A 630 -9.49 -6.73 -11.90
CA VAL A 630 -8.66 -7.10 -10.75
C VAL A 630 -7.43 -6.20 -10.74
N ASP A 631 -7.03 -5.76 -9.55
CA ASP A 631 -5.87 -4.92 -9.29
C ASP A 631 -5.93 -3.51 -9.89
N GLU A 632 -7.11 -3.08 -10.35
CA GLU A 632 -7.39 -1.69 -10.74
C GLU A 632 -7.54 -0.83 -9.47
N GLY A 633 -6.70 0.21 -9.33
CA GLY A 633 -6.74 1.17 -8.24
C GLY A 633 -7.77 2.28 -8.46
N ASP A 634 -8.01 3.07 -7.41
CA ASP A 634 -8.91 4.25 -7.42
C ASP A 634 -10.34 3.96 -7.90
N LEU A 635 -10.83 2.76 -7.61
CA LEU A 635 -12.20 2.39 -7.92
C LEU A 635 -13.19 3.17 -7.06
N GLU A 636 -14.26 3.68 -7.68
CA GLU A 636 -15.47 4.09 -6.98
C GLU A 636 -16.30 2.86 -6.59
N GLY A 637 -15.73 2.03 -5.71
CA GLY A 637 -16.27 0.74 -5.27
C GLY A 637 -17.40 0.84 -4.25
N ARG A 638 -17.81 -0.32 -3.74
CA ARG A 638 -18.92 -0.43 -2.81
C ARG A 638 -18.54 0.18 -1.47
N HIS A 639 -19.51 0.83 -0.82
CA HIS A 639 -19.40 1.23 0.58
C HIS A 639 -19.48 0.00 1.49
N VAL A 640 -18.50 -0.11 2.40
CA VAL A 640 -18.33 -1.27 3.27
C VAL A 640 -18.13 -0.85 4.72
N LYS A 641 -18.43 -1.79 5.62
CA LYS A 641 -18.09 -1.73 7.03
C LYS A 641 -17.09 -2.84 7.35
N ILE A 642 -15.98 -2.48 7.98
CA ILE A 642 -14.96 -3.40 8.48
C ILE A 642 -15.09 -3.54 9.99
N THR A 643 -15.09 -4.80 10.46
CA THR A 643 -15.06 -5.17 11.88
C THR A 643 -14.02 -6.24 12.11
N PHE A 644 -13.45 -6.33 13.32
CA PHE A 644 -12.37 -7.27 13.63
C PHE A 644 -12.86 -8.50 14.39
N ASP A 645 -12.08 -9.59 14.32
CA ASP A 645 -12.34 -10.79 15.11
C ASP A 645 -11.76 -10.64 16.53
N GLU A 646 -12.45 -11.17 17.55
CA GLU A 646 -12.02 -11.05 18.94
C GLU A 646 -10.78 -11.90 19.29
N ALA A 647 -10.53 -12.97 18.53
CA ALA A 647 -9.48 -13.95 18.77
C ALA A 647 -8.25 -13.77 17.85
N GLU A 648 -8.36 -12.98 16.78
CA GLU A 648 -7.27 -12.66 15.85
C GLU A 648 -6.62 -11.30 16.19
N PRO A 649 -5.34 -11.10 15.83
CA PRO A 649 -4.76 -9.77 15.84
C PRO A 649 -5.45 -8.88 14.79
N ILE A 650 -5.38 -7.56 14.98
CA ILE A 650 -5.94 -6.59 14.03
C ILE A 650 -5.19 -6.61 12.70
N ARG A 651 -3.89 -6.89 12.73
CA ARG A 651 -3.02 -6.99 11.55
C ARG A 651 -2.39 -8.37 11.45
N GLY A 652 -2.28 -8.86 10.22
CA GLY A 652 -1.60 -10.12 9.91
C GLY A 652 -0.08 -9.95 9.81
N ASN A 653 0.62 -11.06 9.57
CA ASN A 653 2.09 -11.09 9.48
C ASN A 653 2.68 -10.22 8.36
N TYR A 654 1.85 -9.82 7.39
CA TYR A 654 2.22 -8.95 6.28
C TYR A 654 1.69 -7.52 6.45
N GLY A 655 1.41 -7.07 7.67
CA GLY A 655 0.94 -5.71 7.96
C GLY A 655 -0.52 -5.41 7.58
N ARG A 656 -1.13 -6.20 6.71
CA ARG A 656 -2.54 -6.07 6.26
C ARG A 656 -3.53 -6.16 7.43
N LEU A 657 -4.60 -5.36 7.38
CA LEU A 657 -5.73 -5.47 8.31
C LEU A 657 -6.43 -6.82 8.13
N LEU A 658 -6.79 -7.47 9.24
CA LEU A 658 -7.56 -8.71 9.27
C LEU A 658 -9.02 -8.40 9.60
N GLY A 659 -9.87 -8.27 8.57
CA GLY A 659 -11.23 -7.79 8.72
C GLY A 659 -12.32 -8.77 8.30
N TYR A 660 -13.49 -8.62 8.91
CA TYR A 660 -14.76 -9.01 8.30
C TYR A 660 -15.31 -7.83 7.50
N LEU A 661 -15.49 -8.05 6.20
CA LEU A 661 -16.08 -7.07 5.31
C LEU A 661 -17.59 -7.25 5.27
N HIS A 662 -18.34 -6.19 5.57
CA HIS A 662 -19.79 -6.16 5.50
C HIS A 662 -20.27 -5.11 4.50
N TYR A 663 -21.36 -5.41 3.80
CA TYR A 663 -21.94 -4.50 2.81
C TYR A 663 -23.47 -4.48 2.87
N ASP A 664 -24.05 -3.38 2.42
CA ASP A 664 -25.50 -3.28 2.22
C ASP A 664 -25.91 -4.02 0.93
N PRO A 665 -26.82 -5.01 0.99
CA PRO A 665 -27.19 -5.78 -0.18
C PRO A 665 -28.03 -5.00 -1.20
N ASP A 666 -28.72 -3.95 -0.75
CA ASP A 666 -29.70 -3.20 -1.53
C ASP A 666 -29.14 -1.88 -2.09
N ASP A 667 -28.04 -1.36 -1.53
CA ASP A 667 -27.39 -0.12 -1.96
C ASP A 667 -25.85 -0.29 -2.11
N PHE A 668 -25.31 0.14 -3.25
CA PHE A 668 -23.88 0.06 -3.55
C PHE A 668 -23.09 1.21 -2.89
N THR A 669 -23.73 2.37 -2.75
CA THR A 669 -23.15 3.57 -2.13
C THR A 669 -23.96 3.92 -0.88
N ALA A 670 -24.13 2.93 0.00
CA ALA A 670 -24.93 3.06 1.20
C ALA A 670 -24.36 4.19 2.09
N ASP A 671 -25.24 5.05 2.59
CA ASP A 671 -24.90 6.06 3.59
C ASP A 671 -24.28 5.38 4.82
N PHE A 672 -23.09 5.84 5.28
CA PHE A 672 -22.36 5.17 6.35
C PHE A 672 -23.10 5.20 7.71
N ASP A 673 -23.93 6.21 7.95
CA ASP A 673 -24.71 6.34 9.19
C ASP A 673 -26.04 5.56 9.15
N ALA A 674 -26.60 5.33 7.96
CA ALA A 674 -27.96 4.78 7.78
C ALA A 674 -28.03 3.43 7.06
N GLY A 675 -26.95 3.01 6.40
CA GLY A 675 -26.83 1.75 5.68
C GLY A 675 -26.96 0.55 6.61
N SER A 676 -27.49 -0.56 6.09
CA SER A 676 -27.66 -1.77 6.91
C SER A 676 -26.35 -2.46 7.21
N PHE A 677 -25.47 -2.56 6.19
CA PHE A 677 -24.23 -3.36 6.23
C PHE A 677 -24.47 -4.77 6.80
N ASP A 678 -25.62 -5.37 6.47
CA ASP A 678 -26.10 -6.62 7.10
C ASP A 678 -25.47 -7.89 6.48
N VAL A 679 -24.80 -7.78 5.33
CA VAL A 679 -24.20 -8.94 4.65
C VAL A 679 -22.70 -9.00 4.90
N ASN A 680 -22.28 -10.01 5.67
CA ASN A 680 -20.88 -10.42 5.78
C ASN A 680 -20.41 -11.10 4.48
N TYR A 681 -19.51 -10.45 3.74
CA TYR A 681 -18.92 -10.95 2.50
C TYR A 681 -18.11 -12.22 2.71
N ASN A 682 -17.25 -12.25 3.73
CA ASN A 682 -16.37 -13.40 4.06
C ASN A 682 -17.19 -14.69 4.23
N ARG A 683 -18.30 -14.59 4.96
CA ARG A 683 -19.25 -15.69 5.15
C ARG A 683 -19.91 -16.12 3.84
N ARG A 684 -20.25 -15.15 2.99
CA ARG A 684 -20.97 -15.38 1.74
C ARG A 684 -20.11 -16.11 0.70
N ILE A 685 -18.85 -15.70 0.54
CA ILE A 685 -17.95 -16.30 -0.45
C ILE A 685 -17.66 -17.78 -0.13
N VAL A 686 -17.54 -18.14 1.16
CA VAL A 686 -17.43 -19.53 1.62
C VAL A 686 -18.73 -20.31 1.37
N ALA A 687 -19.89 -19.76 1.79
CA ALA A 687 -21.18 -20.44 1.66
C ALA A 687 -21.57 -20.76 0.20
N ASP A 688 -21.22 -19.86 -0.73
CA ASP A 688 -21.46 -20.01 -2.16
C ASP A 688 -20.43 -20.94 -2.84
N GLY A 689 -19.35 -21.33 -2.14
CA GLY A 689 -18.35 -22.30 -2.60
C GLY A 689 -17.25 -21.72 -3.48
N TYR A 690 -16.94 -20.43 -3.34
CA TYR A 690 -15.84 -19.78 -4.07
C TYR A 690 -14.50 -19.85 -3.31
N ALA A 691 -14.55 -20.07 -2.00
CA ALA A 691 -13.40 -20.12 -1.11
C ALA A 691 -13.51 -21.32 -0.16
N ARG A 692 -12.35 -21.77 0.35
CA ARG A 692 -12.27 -22.64 1.52
C ARG A 692 -12.19 -21.81 2.80
N VAL A 693 -12.38 -22.45 3.95
CA VAL A 693 -12.09 -21.82 5.23
C VAL A 693 -10.58 -21.87 5.50
N TYR A 694 -9.99 -20.70 5.72
CA TYR A 694 -8.65 -20.62 6.26
C TYR A 694 -8.72 -20.90 7.76
N SER A 695 -8.26 -22.08 8.19
CA SER A 695 -8.53 -22.62 9.53
C SER A 695 -7.59 -22.06 10.60
N SER A 696 -7.62 -20.74 10.81
CA SER A 696 -6.93 -20.06 11.91
C SER A 696 -7.74 -20.08 13.22
N GLY A 697 -7.35 -19.27 14.21
CA GLY A 697 -7.93 -19.25 15.55
C GLY A 697 -9.21 -18.43 15.72
N PHE A 698 -9.73 -17.82 14.64
CA PHE A 698 -10.82 -16.86 14.68
C PHE A 698 -12.11 -17.38 15.32
N ALA A 699 -12.87 -16.48 15.96
CA ALA A 699 -14.03 -16.81 16.78
C ALA A 699 -15.20 -17.40 15.98
N ALA A 700 -15.43 -16.91 14.75
CA ALA A 700 -16.49 -17.40 13.86
C ALA A 700 -16.13 -18.68 13.08
N HIS A 701 -14.98 -19.30 13.35
CA HIS A 701 -14.44 -20.43 12.58
C HIS A 701 -15.44 -21.56 12.37
N ASP A 702 -16.06 -22.05 13.43
CA ASP A 702 -16.94 -23.21 13.34
C ASP A 702 -18.23 -22.91 12.56
N GLU A 703 -18.67 -21.65 12.52
CA GLU A 703 -19.78 -21.25 11.64
C GLU A 703 -19.34 -21.32 10.17
N PHE A 704 -18.15 -20.81 9.85
CA PHE A 704 -17.60 -20.81 8.50
C PHE A 704 -17.33 -22.24 8.03
N ALA A 705 -16.75 -23.08 8.89
CA ALA A 705 -16.52 -24.50 8.61
C ALA A 705 -17.83 -25.23 8.30
N ALA A 706 -18.92 -24.95 9.02
CA ALA A 706 -20.23 -25.53 8.72
C ALA A 706 -20.76 -25.09 7.33
N LEU A 707 -20.52 -23.85 6.92
CA LEU A 707 -20.90 -23.35 5.59
C LEU A 707 -20.08 -24.00 4.46
N GLU A 708 -18.80 -24.23 4.72
CA GLU A 708 -17.92 -24.98 3.82
C GLU A 708 -18.37 -26.43 3.69
N GLU A 709 -18.67 -27.12 4.79
CA GLU A 709 -19.21 -28.49 4.74
C GLU A 709 -20.51 -28.56 3.94
N ASP A 710 -21.41 -27.59 4.10
CA ASP A 710 -22.64 -27.48 3.31
C ASP A 710 -22.36 -27.23 1.81
N ALA A 711 -21.29 -26.51 1.47
CA ALA A 711 -20.87 -26.24 0.10
C ALA A 711 -20.21 -27.47 -0.53
N LEU A 712 -19.33 -28.15 0.22
CA LEU A 712 -18.67 -29.40 -0.11
C LEU A 712 -19.70 -30.49 -0.39
N ALA A 713 -20.61 -30.75 0.56
CA ALA A 713 -21.64 -31.78 0.44
C ALA A 713 -22.59 -31.54 -0.74
N ALA A 714 -22.80 -30.28 -1.13
CA ALA A 714 -23.61 -29.91 -2.29
C ALA A 714 -22.82 -29.84 -3.61
N GLY A 715 -21.50 -30.05 -3.60
CA GLY A 715 -20.63 -29.87 -4.76
C GLY A 715 -20.71 -28.46 -5.35
N ARG A 716 -20.93 -27.45 -4.50
CA ARG A 716 -21.05 -26.05 -4.92
C ARG A 716 -19.68 -25.49 -5.25
N GLY A 717 -19.62 -24.74 -6.34
CA GLY A 717 -18.43 -23.98 -6.69
C GLY A 717 -17.17 -24.83 -6.89
N VAL A 718 -16.08 -24.44 -6.23
CA VAL A 718 -14.79 -25.15 -6.24
C VAL A 718 -14.94 -26.61 -5.84
N TRP A 719 -15.92 -26.94 -5.00
CA TRP A 719 -16.18 -28.31 -4.55
C TRP A 719 -16.78 -29.22 -5.63
N SER A 720 -17.12 -28.72 -6.82
CA SER A 720 -17.69 -29.55 -7.90
C SER A 720 -16.73 -30.62 -8.43
N ALA A 721 -15.43 -30.49 -8.15
CA ALA A 721 -14.41 -31.49 -8.48
C ALA A 721 -14.03 -32.39 -7.30
N SER A 722 -14.65 -32.22 -6.13
CA SER A 722 -14.35 -33.02 -4.95
C SER A 722 -14.88 -34.45 -5.12
N ASP A 723 -14.00 -35.41 -4.87
CA ASP A 723 -14.28 -36.86 -4.88
C ASP A 723 -13.38 -37.53 -3.83
N VAL A 724 -13.90 -37.61 -2.60
CA VAL A 724 -13.21 -38.24 -1.46
C VAL A 724 -13.23 -39.77 -1.59
N ASP A 725 -14.35 -40.34 -2.04
CA ASP A 725 -14.50 -41.80 -2.17
C ASP A 725 -13.59 -42.42 -3.26
N ALA A 726 -13.16 -41.64 -4.25
CA ALA A 726 -12.24 -42.10 -5.28
C ALA A 726 -10.76 -42.09 -4.85
N ARG A 727 -10.46 -41.67 -3.62
CA ARG A 727 -9.09 -41.53 -3.12
C ARG A 727 -8.47 -42.88 -2.84
N THR A 728 -7.17 -42.97 -3.07
CA THR A 728 -6.37 -44.13 -2.72
C THR A 728 -5.49 -43.81 -1.54
N ALA A 729 -5.39 -44.73 -0.58
CA ALA A 729 -4.49 -44.62 0.55
C ALA A 729 -3.06 -44.29 0.09
N ILE A 730 -2.51 -43.22 0.63
CA ILE A 730 -1.09 -42.88 0.56
C ILE A 730 -0.43 -43.25 1.89
N ARG A 731 0.87 -43.52 1.91
CA ARG A 731 1.67 -43.68 3.17
C ARG A 731 1.06 -44.63 4.22
N ASN A 732 0.31 -45.65 3.79
CA ASN A 732 -0.39 -46.58 4.67
C ASN A 732 0.29 -47.96 4.75
N GLU A 733 1.62 -47.96 4.85
CA GLU A 733 2.41 -49.19 5.05
C GLU A 733 2.54 -49.50 6.56
N PRO A 734 2.90 -50.73 6.95
CA PRO A 734 3.18 -51.06 8.35
C PRO A 734 4.22 -50.14 8.98
N VAL A 735 4.03 -49.82 10.26
CA VAL A 735 4.89 -48.90 11.03
C VAL A 735 6.16 -49.64 11.47
N GLU A 736 7.25 -49.42 10.73
CA GLU A 736 8.57 -49.93 11.10
C GLU A 736 9.39 -48.90 11.89
N GLU A 737 9.21 -47.61 11.57
CA GLU A 737 9.96 -46.50 12.14
C GLU A 737 9.12 -45.23 12.17
N LEU A 738 9.39 -44.38 13.16
CA LEU A 738 8.76 -43.08 13.37
C LEU A 738 9.83 -42.00 13.48
N PHE A 739 9.53 -40.80 12.99
CA PHE A 739 10.26 -39.60 13.40
C PHE A 739 9.41 -38.81 14.41
N VAL A 740 10.06 -38.21 15.41
CA VAL A 740 9.37 -37.44 16.47
C VAL A 740 10.04 -36.07 16.57
N PRO A 741 9.47 -35.03 15.94
CA PRO A 741 10.06 -33.70 15.96
C PRO A 741 9.89 -33.02 17.31
N SER A 742 10.92 -32.28 17.71
CA SER A 742 10.98 -31.50 18.95
C SER A 742 10.48 -32.31 20.15
N ALA A 743 11.06 -33.50 20.36
CA ALA A 743 10.46 -34.48 21.22
C ALA A 743 10.49 -34.12 22.72
N ARG A 744 9.41 -34.45 23.44
CA ARG A 744 9.27 -34.30 24.90
C ARG A 744 8.83 -35.62 25.51
N SER A 745 9.42 -36.05 26.62
CA SER A 745 9.08 -37.37 27.18
C SER A 745 7.79 -37.34 28.00
N ILE A 746 7.17 -38.51 28.23
CA ILE A 746 5.98 -38.67 29.06
C ILE A 746 6.36 -39.12 30.47
N ARG A 747 5.77 -38.52 31.51
CA ARG A 747 5.91 -38.94 32.92
C ARG A 747 4.57 -39.32 33.54
N SER A 748 4.61 -40.04 34.66
CA SER A 748 3.44 -40.25 35.52
C SER A 748 3.39 -39.20 36.62
N ALA A 749 2.22 -38.64 36.89
CA ALA A 749 1.95 -37.79 38.04
C ALA A 749 1.80 -38.59 39.36
N ARG A 750 1.86 -39.93 39.33
CA ARG A 750 1.77 -40.75 40.55
C ARG A 750 3.05 -40.65 41.36
N GLY A 751 2.92 -40.14 42.58
CA GLY A 751 4.03 -39.94 43.51
C GLY A 751 4.12 -38.49 43.97
N ARG A 752 4.92 -38.20 44.99
CA ARG A 752 5.01 -36.84 45.56
C ARG A 752 5.78 -35.86 44.67
N ALA A 753 6.54 -36.36 43.70
CA ALA A 753 7.35 -35.60 42.73
C ALA A 753 7.13 -36.10 41.29
N GLY A 754 5.99 -36.76 41.01
CA GLY A 754 5.84 -37.57 39.81
C GLY A 754 6.72 -38.83 39.82
N GLY A 755 6.68 -39.60 38.74
CA GLY A 755 7.40 -40.85 38.59
C GLY A 755 7.37 -41.36 37.15
N ARG A 756 7.98 -42.54 36.94
CA ARG A 756 8.06 -43.17 35.62
C ARG A 756 6.69 -43.70 35.17
N VAL A 757 6.44 -43.65 33.86
CA VAL A 757 5.33 -44.36 33.23
C VAL A 757 5.59 -45.87 33.34
N ARG A 758 4.53 -46.68 33.41
CA ARG A 758 4.68 -48.14 33.39
C ARG A 758 4.84 -48.62 31.95
N ASP A 759 5.71 -49.61 31.74
CA ASP A 759 6.03 -50.13 30.41
C ASP A 759 4.80 -50.62 29.62
N ASP A 760 3.78 -51.15 30.30
CA ASP A 760 2.48 -51.57 29.71
C ASP A 760 1.61 -50.41 29.21
N ARG A 761 2.10 -49.18 29.35
CA ARG A 761 1.45 -47.94 28.91
C ARG A 761 2.33 -47.08 28.01
N VAL A 762 3.52 -47.57 27.65
CA VAL A 762 4.45 -46.90 26.75
C VAL A 762 4.37 -47.59 25.40
N ALA A 763 3.80 -46.91 24.40
CA ALA A 763 3.66 -47.45 23.05
C ALA A 763 4.96 -47.26 22.23
N VAL A 764 5.60 -46.10 22.38
CA VAL A 764 6.83 -45.73 21.67
C VAL A 764 7.81 -45.13 22.67
N SER A 765 9.06 -45.54 22.59
CA SER A 765 10.18 -44.93 23.32
C SER A 765 11.19 -44.32 22.36
N ALA A 766 12.06 -43.45 22.84
CA ALA A 766 13.19 -42.96 22.08
C ALA A 766 14.20 -44.10 21.84
N ALA A 767 15.01 -43.97 20.79
CA ALA A 767 16.12 -44.89 20.55
C ALA A 767 17.10 -44.89 21.73
N ALA A 768 17.86 -45.98 21.89
CA ALA A 768 18.82 -46.10 23.00
C ALA A 768 20.00 -45.10 22.91
N SER A 769 20.20 -44.49 21.75
CA SER A 769 21.16 -43.39 21.49
C SER A 769 20.65 -42.03 21.96
N ALA A 770 19.34 -41.87 22.14
CA ALA A 770 18.74 -40.59 22.46
C ALA A 770 19.15 -40.09 23.86
N GLU A 771 19.36 -38.79 23.96
CA GLU A 771 19.71 -38.08 25.18
C GLU A 771 18.52 -37.24 25.68
N GLN A 772 18.22 -37.37 26.97
CA GLN A 772 17.19 -36.59 27.65
C GLN A 772 17.82 -35.38 28.34
N HIS A 773 17.41 -34.18 27.95
CA HIS A 773 17.86 -32.92 28.54
C HIS A 773 16.75 -32.38 29.44
N LEU A 774 16.94 -32.44 30.76
CA LEU A 774 15.93 -32.01 31.72
C LEU A 774 15.87 -30.50 31.88
N GLU A 775 14.65 -30.00 32.06
CA GLU A 775 14.34 -28.62 32.39
C GLU A 775 13.61 -28.58 33.74
N GLY A 776 13.98 -27.64 34.63
CA GLY A 776 13.30 -27.44 35.90
C GLY A 776 13.14 -28.71 36.75
N ASP A 777 11.88 -29.09 37.04
CA ASP A 777 11.51 -30.24 37.88
C ASP A 777 11.19 -31.53 37.10
N GLY A 778 11.74 -31.66 35.88
CA GLY A 778 11.60 -32.83 35.04
C GLY A 778 12.01 -34.15 35.71
N VAL A 779 11.41 -35.26 35.26
CA VAL A 779 11.71 -36.62 35.74
C VAL A 779 12.76 -37.26 34.84
N ALA A 780 13.90 -37.65 35.42
CA ALA A 780 14.98 -38.34 34.71
C ALA A 780 14.62 -39.81 34.38
N TYR A 781 14.97 -40.25 33.16
CA TYR A 781 14.91 -41.64 32.73
C TYR A 781 16.32 -42.22 32.55
N ASP A 782 16.71 -43.15 33.43
CA ASP A 782 17.97 -43.91 33.36
C ASP A 782 17.92 -45.11 32.38
N GLY A 783 17.17 -45.01 31.28
CA GLY A 783 16.88 -46.09 30.33
C GLY A 783 15.93 -45.61 29.23
N ASP A 784 15.06 -46.48 28.71
CA ASP A 784 14.09 -46.12 27.66
C ASP A 784 13.29 -44.87 28.04
N VAL A 785 13.37 -43.84 27.19
CA VAL A 785 12.69 -42.56 27.37
C VAL A 785 11.34 -42.64 26.66
N PRO A 786 10.20 -42.62 27.39
CA PRO A 786 8.88 -42.81 26.77
C PRO A 786 8.46 -41.57 25.98
N LEU A 787 8.15 -41.76 24.69
CA LEU A 787 7.68 -40.70 23.79
C LEU A 787 6.17 -40.73 23.60
N VAL A 788 5.54 -41.91 23.66
CA VAL A 788 4.08 -42.04 23.58
C VAL A 788 3.53 -42.84 24.74
N GLY A 789 2.65 -42.21 25.52
CA GLY A 789 1.99 -42.80 26.68
C GLY A 789 0.50 -42.99 26.45
N VAL A 790 -0.03 -44.18 26.76
CA VAL A 790 -1.43 -44.55 26.51
C VAL A 790 -2.17 -44.86 27.84
N ASP A 791 -3.35 -44.27 28.02
CA ASP A 791 -4.32 -44.60 29.08
C ASP A 791 -5.62 -45.13 28.48
N GLU A 792 -5.63 -46.41 28.09
CA GLU A 792 -6.82 -47.06 27.50
C GLU A 792 -8.07 -46.91 28.38
N ARG A 793 -7.91 -46.96 29.71
CA ARG A 793 -9.03 -46.84 30.65
C ARG A 793 -9.66 -45.45 30.65
N ARG A 794 -8.90 -44.45 30.22
CA ARG A 794 -9.33 -43.06 30.13
C ARG A 794 -9.52 -42.59 28.70
N ARG A 795 -9.24 -43.43 27.69
CA ARG A 795 -9.21 -43.08 26.27
C ARG A 795 -8.37 -41.83 25.99
N VAL A 796 -7.23 -41.73 26.67
CA VAL A 796 -6.31 -40.59 26.54
C VAL A 796 -4.93 -41.10 26.17
N ALA A 797 -4.33 -40.50 25.14
CA ALA A 797 -2.91 -40.66 24.84
C ALA A 797 -2.19 -39.31 24.89
N LEU A 798 -0.90 -39.35 25.24
CA LEU A 798 0.01 -38.22 25.10
C LEU A 798 1.11 -38.64 24.12
N VAL A 799 1.34 -37.81 23.10
CA VAL A 799 2.37 -37.99 22.07
C VAL A 799 3.37 -36.85 22.21
N GLY A 800 4.61 -37.20 22.49
CA GLY A 800 5.70 -36.28 22.78
C GLY A 800 6.33 -35.64 21.55
N GLY A 801 5.53 -35.20 20.58
CA GLY A 801 5.94 -34.53 19.35
C GLY A 801 4.75 -34.31 18.41
N LEU A 802 4.93 -33.46 17.40
CA LEU A 802 3.90 -33.13 16.41
C LEU A 802 4.10 -34.01 15.17
N LEU A 803 3.56 -35.23 15.18
CA LEU A 803 3.86 -36.25 14.17
C LEU A 803 3.29 -35.96 12.77
N ILE A 804 2.37 -35.00 12.66
CA ILE A 804 1.58 -34.66 11.47
C ILE A 804 1.82 -33.23 10.97
N ASP A 805 2.80 -32.54 11.55
CA ASP A 805 3.19 -31.18 11.18
C ASP A 805 3.84 -31.19 9.80
N GLU A 806 3.24 -30.48 8.85
CA GLU A 806 3.65 -30.47 7.45
C GLU A 806 5.02 -29.84 7.21
N ARG A 807 5.52 -29.01 8.13
CA ARG A 807 6.86 -28.39 8.01
C ARG A 807 7.99 -29.41 7.88
N TYR A 808 7.74 -30.67 8.25
CA TYR A 808 8.68 -31.78 8.16
C TYR A 808 8.58 -32.56 6.85
N GLU A 809 7.80 -32.06 5.88
CA GLU A 809 7.64 -32.68 4.57
C GLU A 809 8.64 -32.10 3.57
N ALA A 810 9.13 -32.94 2.66
CA ALA A 810 10.09 -32.50 1.64
C ALA A 810 9.50 -31.42 0.70
N GLY A 811 8.18 -31.43 0.50
CA GLY A 811 7.47 -30.42 -0.29
C GLY A 811 7.47 -29.02 0.36
N GLU A 812 7.65 -28.96 1.68
CA GLU A 812 7.74 -27.71 2.45
C GLU A 812 9.20 -27.26 2.69
N GLY A 813 10.17 -27.94 2.06
CA GLY A 813 11.59 -27.55 2.14
C GLY A 813 12.36 -28.09 3.36
N PHE A 814 11.82 -29.06 4.11
CA PHE A 814 12.49 -29.60 5.31
C PHE A 814 13.90 -30.19 5.08
N GLY A 815 14.25 -30.54 3.84
CA GLY A 815 15.57 -31.08 3.48
C GLY A 815 15.71 -32.60 3.66
N ALA A 816 14.68 -33.30 4.16
CA ALA A 816 14.61 -34.76 4.22
C ALA A 816 13.23 -35.28 3.74
N ASP A 817 13.20 -36.49 3.17
CA ASP A 817 11.96 -37.16 2.75
C ASP A 817 11.39 -37.98 3.91
N THR A 818 10.29 -37.51 4.48
CA THR A 818 9.56 -38.15 5.59
C THR A 818 8.43 -39.08 5.13
N SER A 819 8.21 -39.21 3.81
CA SER A 819 7.08 -39.95 3.26
C SER A 819 7.08 -41.45 3.60
N GLY A 820 8.26 -42.01 3.88
CA GLY A 820 8.46 -43.42 4.25
C GLY A 820 8.25 -43.77 5.73
N TYR A 821 8.07 -42.78 6.62
CA TYR A 821 7.86 -43.04 8.05
C TYR A 821 6.40 -43.36 8.37
N GLY A 822 6.18 -44.24 9.35
CA GLY A 822 4.85 -44.72 9.73
C GLY A 822 4.04 -43.76 10.60
N ASN A 823 4.36 -42.46 10.61
CA ASN A 823 3.75 -41.45 11.48
C ASN A 823 2.22 -41.40 11.32
N PHE A 824 1.73 -41.39 10.08
CA PHE A 824 0.30 -41.30 9.76
C PHE A 824 -0.49 -42.56 10.15
N PRO A 825 -0.10 -43.77 9.71
CA PRO A 825 -0.78 -45.00 10.15
C PRO A 825 -0.67 -45.22 11.65
N PHE A 826 0.45 -44.87 12.29
CA PHE A 826 0.60 -44.98 13.74
C PHE A 826 -0.42 -44.12 14.50
N LEU A 827 -0.51 -42.82 14.18
CA LEU A 827 -1.45 -41.92 14.86
C LEU A 827 -2.89 -42.36 14.63
N THR A 828 -3.21 -42.79 13.42
CA THR A 828 -4.57 -43.23 13.04
C THR A 828 -4.95 -44.52 13.74
N ASN A 829 -4.05 -45.50 13.82
CA ASN A 829 -4.26 -46.72 14.62
C ASN A 829 -4.37 -46.42 16.14
N LEU A 830 -3.60 -45.46 16.65
CA LEU A 830 -3.69 -45.03 18.05
C LEU A 830 -5.07 -44.43 18.36
N ILE A 831 -5.61 -43.63 17.43
CA ILE A 831 -6.96 -43.09 17.51
C ILE A 831 -8.00 -44.22 17.52
N ASP A 832 -7.98 -45.13 16.54
CA ASP A 832 -8.96 -46.23 16.43
C ASP A 832 -8.90 -47.18 17.65
N HIS A 833 -7.70 -47.44 18.19
CA HIS A 833 -7.51 -48.27 19.37
C HIS A 833 -8.16 -47.68 20.63
N LEU A 834 -8.23 -46.35 20.73
CA LEU A 834 -8.84 -45.66 21.88
C LEU A 834 -10.34 -45.37 21.68
N SER A 835 -10.77 -45.24 20.42
CA SER A 835 -12.10 -44.81 20.05
C SER A 835 -13.14 -45.93 20.03
N GLU A 836 -14.35 -45.60 20.46
CA GLU A 836 -15.59 -46.38 20.24
C GLU A 836 -16.56 -45.67 19.27
N THR A 837 -16.13 -44.54 18.69
CA THR A 837 -16.90 -43.70 17.78
C THR A 837 -16.24 -43.65 16.40
N ASP A 838 -17.04 -43.43 15.36
CA ASP A 838 -16.63 -43.62 13.96
C ASP A 838 -16.60 -42.30 13.14
N GLY A 839 -17.00 -41.16 13.72
CA GLY A 839 -16.99 -39.86 13.01
C GLY A 839 -15.58 -39.32 12.73
N ASP A 840 -15.49 -38.11 12.19
CA ASP A 840 -14.21 -37.49 11.78
C ASP A 840 -13.20 -37.35 12.93
N VAL A 841 -11.92 -37.18 12.57
CA VAL A 841 -10.90 -36.69 13.50
C VAL A 841 -11.05 -35.18 13.59
N ILE A 842 -11.09 -34.65 14.81
CA ILE A 842 -11.12 -33.21 15.06
C ILE A 842 -9.76 -32.76 15.58
N LEU A 843 -9.19 -31.73 14.97
CA LEU A 843 -8.12 -30.92 15.54
C LEU A 843 -8.74 -29.74 16.28
N ALA A 844 -8.36 -29.55 17.54
CA ALA A 844 -8.75 -28.34 18.26
C ALA A 844 -7.83 -27.18 17.85
N GLY A 845 -8.35 -26.18 17.13
CA GLY A 845 -7.57 -25.05 16.60
C GLY A 845 -7.68 -23.75 17.41
N GLY A 846 -8.61 -23.69 18.35
CA GLY A 846 -8.86 -22.52 19.20
C GLY A 846 -7.76 -22.25 20.24
N GLN A 847 -7.99 -21.23 21.07
CA GLN A 847 -7.14 -20.88 22.23
C GLN A 847 -5.68 -20.51 21.85
N GLY A 848 -5.51 -19.87 20.69
CA GLY A 848 -4.23 -19.33 20.22
C GLY A 848 -3.22 -20.42 19.81
N GLN A 849 -3.68 -21.52 19.20
CA GLN A 849 -2.80 -22.57 18.70
C GLN A 849 -2.27 -22.29 17.29
N PHE A 850 -3.02 -21.56 16.46
CA PHE A 850 -2.57 -21.14 15.13
C PHE A 850 -1.27 -20.31 15.23
N ASN A 851 -0.26 -20.64 14.42
CA ASN A 851 1.09 -20.06 14.42
C ASN A 851 1.87 -20.11 15.76
N ALA A 852 1.34 -20.76 16.80
CA ALA A 852 2.03 -20.87 18.08
C ALA A 852 3.09 -21.98 18.03
N ALA A 853 4.32 -21.67 18.43
CA ALA A 853 5.41 -22.64 18.47
C ALA A 853 5.00 -23.91 19.25
N GLY A 854 5.21 -25.09 18.64
CA GLY A 854 4.86 -26.38 19.23
C GLY A 854 3.36 -26.67 19.32
N SER A 855 2.56 -25.99 18.49
CA SER A 855 1.12 -26.21 18.31
C SER A 855 0.79 -26.53 16.85
N LEU A 856 -0.45 -26.95 16.59
CA LEU A 856 -0.96 -27.25 15.25
C LEU A 856 -2.33 -26.63 15.05
N SER A 857 -2.56 -26.19 13.82
CA SER A 857 -3.85 -25.93 13.19
C SER A 857 -4.04 -26.86 11.99
N LEU A 858 -5.22 -26.83 11.38
CA LEU A 858 -5.50 -27.63 10.18
C LEU A 858 -4.63 -27.20 8.99
N GLU A 859 -4.26 -25.93 8.94
CA GLU A 859 -3.34 -25.38 7.95
C GLU A 859 -1.94 -25.99 8.04
N ASP A 860 -1.57 -26.58 9.19
CA ASP A 860 -0.27 -27.26 9.39
C ASP A 860 -0.32 -28.76 9.06
N CYS A 861 -1.41 -29.28 8.49
CA CYS A 861 -1.72 -30.71 8.45
C CYS A 861 -2.10 -31.25 7.05
N LYS A 862 -1.88 -30.54 5.94
CA LYS A 862 -2.49 -30.89 4.64
C LYS A 862 -2.13 -32.29 4.13
N TYR A 863 -0.94 -32.78 4.45
CA TYR A 863 -0.51 -34.14 4.10
C TYR A 863 -1.23 -35.22 4.91
N TYR A 864 -1.51 -34.96 6.19
CA TYR A 864 -2.28 -35.88 7.02
C TYR A 864 -3.77 -35.86 6.66
N CYS A 865 -4.32 -34.69 6.30
CA CYS A 865 -5.65 -34.60 5.68
C CYS A 865 -5.73 -35.51 4.45
N ARG A 866 -4.75 -35.40 3.54
CA ARG A 866 -4.71 -36.22 2.32
C ARG A 866 -4.55 -37.71 2.60
N TYR A 867 -3.80 -38.08 3.64
CA TYR A 867 -3.69 -39.46 4.10
C TYR A 867 -5.05 -40.01 4.54
N LEU A 868 -5.75 -39.29 5.41
CA LEU A 868 -7.03 -39.71 5.97
C LEU A 868 -8.07 -39.90 4.87
N GLU A 869 -8.15 -38.99 3.90
CA GLU A 869 -9.07 -39.15 2.76
C GLU A 869 -8.85 -40.48 2.01
N GLY A 870 -7.60 -40.92 1.88
CA GLY A 870 -7.27 -42.17 1.19
C GLY A 870 -7.58 -43.44 1.99
N VAL A 871 -7.88 -43.31 3.29
CA VAL A 871 -8.30 -44.42 4.17
C VAL A 871 -9.75 -44.26 4.63
N ASP A 872 -10.55 -43.52 3.87
CA ASP A 872 -11.98 -43.24 4.13
C ASP A 872 -12.24 -42.48 5.45
N GLU A 873 -11.33 -41.58 5.81
CA GLU A 873 -11.39 -40.74 7.01
C GLU A 873 -11.21 -39.25 6.68
N ARG A 874 -11.52 -38.38 7.64
CA ARG A 874 -11.30 -36.93 7.49
C ARG A 874 -10.73 -36.30 8.75
N LEU A 875 -9.90 -35.27 8.56
CA LEU A 875 -9.52 -34.32 9.60
C LEU A 875 -10.30 -33.03 9.38
N ARG A 876 -10.92 -32.52 10.43
CA ARG A 876 -11.54 -31.19 10.48
C ARG A 876 -11.04 -30.41 11.68
N GLN A 877 -11.28 -29.10 11.71
CA GLN A 877 -10.97 -28.26 12.85
C GLN A 877 -12.24 -27.80 13.59
N ILE A 878 -12.14 -27.67 14.91
CA ILE A 878 -13.12 -27.00 15.78
C ILE A 878 -12.38 -26.04 16.71
N ASN A 879 -12.86 -24.80 16.81
CA ASN A 879 -12.30 -23.76 17.69
C ASN A 879 -13.12 -23.58 18.98
N ASP A 880 -14.44 -23.80 18.93
CA ASP A 880 -15.36 -23.72 20.07
C ASP A 880 -15.82 -25.12 20.48
N LEU A 881 -15.00 -25.78 21.31
CA LEU A 881 -15.26 -27.14 21.76
C LEU A 881 -16.49 -27.21 22.68
N GLU A 882 -16.78 -26.17 23.46
CA GLU A 882 -17.96 -26.11 24.32
C GLU A 882 -19.26 -26.20 23.49
N ARG A 883 -19.33 -25.43 22.41
CA ARG A 883 -20.54 -25.31 21.60
C ARG A 883 -20.65 -26.37 20.52
N THR A 884 -19.58 -26.62 19.77
CA THR A 884 -19.66 -27.39 18.51
C THR A 884 -19.54 -28.89 18.76
N LEU A 885 -18.61 -29.33 19.60
CA LEU A 885 -18.35 -30.75 19.83
C LEU A 885 -19.58 -31.57 20.29
N PRO A 886 -20.47 -31.06 21.17
CA PRO A 886 -21.68 -31.79 21.57
C PRO A 886 -22.76 -31.89 20.49
N ASP A 887 -22.72 -31.01 19.49
CA ASP A 887 -23.74 -30.88 18.44
C ASP A 887 -23.37 -31.67 17.15
N GLU A 888 -22.17 -32.24 17.09
CA GLU A 888 -21.73 -33.11 16.00
C GLU A 888 -22.72 -34.28 15.79
N SER A 889 -23.23 -34.40 14.56
CA SER A 889 -24.25 -35.39 14.21
C SER A 889 -23.75 -36.84 14.32
N GLU A 890 -22.47 -37.04 14.01
CA GLU A 890 -21.71 -38.26 14.24
C GLU A 890 -20.57 -37.94 15.21
N PRO A 891 -20.56 -38.53 16.43
CA PRO A 891 -19.52 -38.23 17.40
C PRO A 891 -18.12 -38.48 16.82
N PRO A 892 -17.21 -37.49 16.87
CA PRO A 892 -15.85 -37.63 16.36
C PRO A 892 -15.13 -38.86 16.94
N ARG A 893 -14.25 -39.50 16.16
CA ARG A 893 -13.40 -40.59 16.67
C ARG A 893 -12.34 -40.11 17.66
N ALA A 894 -11.77 -38.95 17.38
CA ALA A 894 -10.79 -38.33 18.25
C ALA A 894 -10.88 -36.81 18.24
N VAL A 895 -10.49 -36.21 19.36
CA VAL A 895 -10.03 -34.83 19.41
C VAL A 895 -8.52 -34.82 19.64
N LEU A 896 -7.78 -34.27 18.68
CA LEU A 896 -6.36 -33.96 18.76
C LEU A 896 -6.21 -32.56 19.33
N LEU A 897 -5.36 -32.40 20.34
CA LEU A 897 -5.13 -31.11 20.96
C LEU A 897 -3.63 -30.90 21.21
N SER A 898 -3.08 -29.87 20.58
CA SER A 898 -1.68 -29.46 20.73
C SER A 898 -1.54 -28.45 21.88
N ALA A 899 -0.39 -27.80 22.08
CA ALA A 899 -0.17 -27.00 23.28
C ALA A 899 -0.83 -25.61 23.20
N PRO A 900 -1.98 -25.34 23.86
CA PRO A 900 -2.71 -24.11 23.63
C PRO A 900 -2.05 -22.92 24.34
N ALA A 901 -1.98 -21.78 23.65
CA ALA A 901 -1.44 -20.54 24.21
C ALA A 901 -2.28 -20.02 25.38
N HIS A 902 -3.60 -20.13 25.25
CA HIS A 902 -4.54 -19.79 26.31
C HIS A 902 -5.09 -21.04 26.99
N GLU A 903 -5.35 -20.95 28.30
CA GLU A 903 -5.95 -22.07 29.01
C GLU A 903 -7.39 -22.30 28.52
N LEU A 904 -7.75 -23.54 28.20
CA LEU A 904 -9.11 -23.90 27.84
C LEU A 904 -10.11 -23.47 28.92
N ALA A 905 -11.23 -22.91 28.48
CA ALA A 905 -12.31 -22.51 29.37
C ALA A 905 -12.89 -23.73 30.09
N PHE A 906 -13.67 -23.48 31.14
CA PHE A 906 -14.30 -24.58 31.87
C PHE A 906 -15.25 -25.39 30.99
N GLY A 907 -15.97 -24.73 30.08
CA GLY A 907 -16.89 -25.34 29.14
C GLY A 907 -16.19 -26.30 28.18
N ASP A 908 -15.12 -25.87 27.51
CA ASP A 908 -14.33 -26.73 26.61
C ASP A 908 -13.83 -27.98 27.32
N ARG A 909 -13.28 -27.82 28.54
CA ARG A 909 -12.78 -28.94 29.35
C ARG A 909 -13.92 -29.88 29.76
N LEU A 910 -15.11 -29.34 30.01
CA LEU A 910 -16.30 -30.15 30.30
C LEU A 910 -16.77 -30.92 29.07
N ALA A 911 -16.87 -30.27 27.92
CA ALA A 911 -17.26 -30.87 26.65
C ALA A 911 -16.32 -32.02 26.27
N LEU A 912 -15.00 -31.80 26.30
CA LEU A 912 -13.99 -32.84 26.06
C LEU A 912 -14.13 -34.02 27.04
N ARG A 913 -14.40 -33.73 28.31
CA ARG A 913 -14.58 -34.77 29.34
C ARG A 913 -15.80 -35.63 29.05
N GLU A 914 -16.91 -35.01 28.65
CA GLU A 914 -18.18 -35.67 28.33
C GLU A 914 -18.09 -36.45 27.03
N TYR A 915 -17.55 -35.84 25.97
CA TYR A 915 -17.21 -36.48 24.70
C TYR A 915 -16.40 -37.77 24.91
N ARG A 916 -15.28 -37.67 25.64
CA ARG A 916 -14.45 -38.85 25.94
C ARG A 916 -15.24 -39.91 26.70
N ASN A 917 -16.07 -39.52 27.67
CA ASN A 917 -16.88 -40.47 28.43
C ASN A 917 -17.93 -41.18 27.56
N ALA A 918 -18.31 -40.57 26.43
CA ALA A 918 -19.24 -41.13 25.46
C ALA A 918 -18.58 -42.11 24.46
N GLY A 919 -17.26 -42.31 24.53
CA GLY A 919 -16.54 -43.28 23.71
C GLY A 919 -15.41 -42.68 22.86
N GLY A 920 -15.35 -41.36 22.73
CA GLY A 920 -14.33 -40.68 21.93
C GLY A 920 -12.92 -40.74 22.53
N ALA A 921 -11.91 -40.68 21.67
CA ALA A 921 -10.51 -40.60 22.06
C ALA A 921 -10.03 -39.15 22.20
N VAL A 922 -9.16 -38.87 23.18
CA VAL A 922 -8.47 -37.58 23.27
C VAL A 922 -6.97 -37.81 23.19
N VAL A 923 -6.34 -37.27 22.15
CA VAL A 923 -4.90 -37.39 21.93
C VAL A 923 -4.27 -36.02 22.12
N LEU A 924 -3.40 -35.92 23.11
CA LEU A 924 -2.67 -34.69 23.39
C LEU A 924 -1.30 -34.76 22.70
N LEU A 925 -0.96 -33.71 21.95
CA LEU A 925 0.30 -33.58 21.22
C LEU A 925 1.16 -32.54 21.95
N GLY A 926 2.34 -32.92 22.42
CA GLY A 926 3.19 -32.04 23.22
C GLY A 926 4.60 -31.96 22.68
N SER A 927 5.00 -30.75 22.29
CA SER A 927 6.32 -30.46 21.73
C SER A 927 7.26 -29.82 22.77
N ALA A 928 8.56 -30.04 22.60
CA ALA A 928 9.62 -29.31 23.30
C ALA A 928 9.87 -27.91 22.72
N ALA A 929 9.28 -27.58 21.58
CA ALA A 929 9.28 -26.23 21.02
C ALA A 929 8.21 -25.32 21.64
N ALA A 930 7.18 -25.90 22.28
CA ALA A 930 6.13 -25.14 22.95
C ALA A 930 6.63 -24.44 24.21
N ASP A 931 6.06 -23.27 24.50
CA ASP A 931 6.29 -22.58 25.77
C ASP A 931 5.90 -23.47 26.96
N ALA A 932 6.60 -23.29 28.08
CA ALA A 932 6.36 -24.05 29.29
C ALA A 932 4.92 -23.87 29.81
N ASP A 933 4.32 -22.70 29.63
CA ASP A 933 2.96 -22.37 30.03
C ASP A 933 1.94 -23.12 29.19
N HIS A 934 2.15 -23.21 27.88
CA HIS A 934 1.29 -23.96 26.96
C HIS A 934 1.31 -25.47 27.31
N THR A 935 2.51 -25.99 27.60
CA THR A 935 2.68 -27.38 28.08
C THR A 935 2.00 -27.59 29.43
N ARG A 936 1.96 -26.58 30.32
CA ARG A 936 1.22 -26.64 31.58
C ARG A 936 -0.29 -26.72 31.34
N HIS A 937 -0.84 -26.02 30.35
CA HIS A 937 -2.25 -26.11 29.98
C HIS A 937 -2.63 -27.53 29.54
N LEU A 938 -1.82 -28.16 28.66
CA LEU A 938 -1.99 -29.57 28.29
C LEU A 938 -1.96 -30.53 29.48
N ASN A 939 -0.98 -30.35 30.35
CA ASN A 939 -0.83 -31.17 31.56
C ASN A 939 -2.00 -31.02 32.53
N ARG A 940 -2.61 -29.84 32.59
CA ARG A 940 -3.84 -29.60 33.35
C ARG A 940 -5.03 -30.29 32.71
N LEU A 941 -5.20 -30.18 31.39
CA LEU A 941 -6.25 -30.89 30.66
C LEU A 941 -6.14 -32.41 30.87
N ALA A 942 -4.94 -32.99 30.75
CA ALA A 942 -4.68 -34.40 31.05
C ALA A 942 -5.13 -34.78 32.48
N ALA A 943 -4.91 -33.89 33.46
CA ALA A 943 -5.37 -34.09 34.84
C ALA A 943 -6.89 -34.13 34.98
N GLU A 944 -7.58 -33.26 34.25
CA GLU A 944 -9.04 -33.13 34.31
C GLU A 944 -9.76 -34.21 33.51
N LEU A 945 -9.14 -34.69 32.43
CA LEU A 945 -9.49 -35.95 31.79
C LEU A 945 -9.20 -37.14 32.74
N GLY A 946 -8.40 -36.94 33.77
CA GLY A 946 -8.18 -37.89 34.86
C GLY A 946 -7.20 -39.01 34.54
N THR A 947 -6.42 -38.86 33.47
CA THR A 947 -5.19 -39.65 33.30
C THR A 947 -4.13 -39.17 34.27
N ASP A 948 -3.24 -40.08 34.68
CA ASP A 948 -2.02 -39.72 35.43
C ASP A 948 -0.81 -39.45 34.52
N LEU A 949 -0.96 -39.49 33.19
CA LEU A 949 0.12 -39.15 32.25
C LEU A 949 0.30 -37.64 32.11
N ARG A 950 1.55 -37.19 32.01
CA ARG A 950 1.92 -35.78 31.82
C ARG A 950 3.09 -35.68 30.86
N PHE A 951 3.16 -34.60 30.08
CA PHE A 951 4.40 -34.19 29.43
C PHE A 951 5.43 -33.82 30.49
N ASN A 952 6.65 -34.27 30.29
CA ASN A 952 7.76 -34.01 31.17
C ASN A 952 8.37 -32.64 30.86
N ALA A 953 9.04 -32.04 31.85
CA ALA A 953 9.81 -30.82 31.64
C ALA A 953 11.21 -31.20 31.13
N ASP A 954 11.31 -31.48 29.83
CA ASP A 954 12.53 -31.89 29.15
C ASP A 954 12.47 -31.65 27.63
N ARG A 955 13.61 -31.85 26.99
CA ARG A 955 13.76 -32.07 25.56
C ARG A 955 14.47 -33.40 25.34
N VAL A 956 14.05 -34.18 24.36
CA VAL A 956 14.74 -35.41 23.94
C VAL A 956 15.37 -35.16 22.57
N VAL A 957 16.66 -35.44 22.45
CA VAL A 957 17.43 -35.26 21.21
C VAL A 957 18.20 -36.53 20.87
N ASP A 958 18.55 -36.74 19.61
CA ASP A 958 19.40 -37.85 19.20
C ASP A 958 20.39 -37.40 18.12
N ALA A 959 21.67 -37.29 18.46
CA ALA A 959 22.71 -36.87 17.52
C ALA A 959 23.10 -37.96 16.51
N ASP A 960 22.74 -39.23 16.77
CA ASP A 960 23.10 -40.37 15.93
C ASP A 960 21.95 -40.80 15.00
N ARG A 961 20.70 -40.62 15.43
CA ARG A 961 19.48 -41.00 14.69
C ARG A 961 18.52 -39.82 14.58
N ASN A 962 18.72 -39.01 13.57
CA ASN A 962 17.91 -37.84 13.27
C ASN A 962 17.77 -37.58 11.77
N LEU A 963 16.80 -36.75 11.44
CA LEU A 963 16.55 -36.25 10.10
C LEU A 963 17.16 -34.87 9.88
N ALA A 964 17.56 -34.61 8.63
CA ALA A 964 18.07 -33.32 8.17
C ALA A 964 19.25 -32.74 9.01
N ASP A 965 20.07 -33.61 9.59
CA ASP A 965 21.16 -33.26 10.50
C ASP A 965 20.71 -32.41 11.73
N ASP A 966 19.42 -32.50 12.12
CA ASP A 966 18.85 -31.84 13.28
C ASP A 966 18.54 -32.84 14.41
N PRO A 967 19.35 -32.89 15.49
CA PRO A 967 19.12 -33.78 16.63
C PRO A 967 17.76 -33.63 17.32
N ALA A 968 17.02 -32.53 17.10
CA ALA A 968 15.68 -32.35 17.63
C ALA A 968 14.60 -33.12 16.85
N VAL A 969 14.89 -33.62 15.64
CA VAL A 969 14.00 -34.43 14.82
C VAL A 969 14.47 -35.89 14.83
N LEU A 970 14.26 -36.55 15.97
CA LEU A 970 14.80 -37.89 16.22
C LEU A 970 14.02 -38.98 15.48
N GLU A 971 14.70 -40.08 15.19
CA GLU A 971 14.12 -41.30 14.63
C GLU A 971 14.06 -42.42 15.68
N THR A 972 12.99 -43.23 15.66
CA THR A 972 12.87 -44.38 16.55
C THR A 972 12.14 -45.57 15.93
N ALA A 973 12.73 -46.75 16.11
CA ALA A 973 12.12 -48.06 15.87
C ALA A 973 11.83 -48.81 17.19
N ALA A 974 11.88 -48.12 18.34
CA ALA A 974 11.60 -48.71 19.66
C ALA A 974 10.08 -48.78 19.91
N LEU A 975 9.42 -49.65 19.15
CA LEU A 975 7.98 -49.85 19.11
C LEU A 975 7.54 -51.00 20.04
N ASN A 976 6.54 -50.76 20.89
CA ASN A 976 6.01 -51.77 21.80
C ASN A 976 4.87 -52.56 21.14
N HIS A 977 5.20 -53.61 20.38
CA HIS A 977 4.24 -54.48 19.67
C HIS A 977 3.24 -55.26 20.56
N SER A 978 3.17 -54.99 21.87
CA SER A 978 2.00 -55.38 22.67
C SER A 978 0.77 -54.53 22.37
N PHE A 979 0.94 -53.33 21.79
CA PHE A 979 -0.13 -52.51 21.23
C PHE A 979 -0.39 -52.88 19.75
N PRO A 980 -1.66 -52.91 19.31
CA PRO A 980 -2.03 -53.24 17.93
C PRO A 980 -2.00 -52.00 17.01
N MET A 981 -0.95 -51.18 17.08
CA MET A 981 -0.91 -49.86 16.42
C MET A 981 0.12 -49.74 15.29
N PHE A 982 0.80 -50.83 14.93
CA PHE A 982 1.98 -50.80 14.06
C PHE A 982 1.81 -51.52 12.73
N ASP A 983 0.60 -51.99 12.42
CA ASP A 983 0.26 -52.47 11.07
C ASP A 983 -0.21 -51.30 10.20
N ALA A 984 -0.38 -51.52 8.90
CA ALA A 984 -1.11 -50.58 8.05
C ALA A 984 -2.51 -50.34 8.63
N TYR A 985 -3.01 -49.11 8.55
CA TYR A 985 -4.37 -48.83 9.03
C TYR A 985 -5.39 -49.46 8.10
N GLU A 986 -6.24 -50.32 8.65
CA GLU A 986 -7.43 -50.83 7.99
C GLU A 986 -8.64 -50.34 8.78
N PRO A 987 -9.58 -49.60 8.17
CA PRO A 987 -10.80 -49.17 8.84
C PRO A 987 -11.51 -50.38 9.44
N SER A 988 -11.87 -50.28 10.71
CA SER A 988 -12.47 -51.41 11.40
C SER A 988 -13.91 -51.65 10.89
N ASP A 989 -14.19 -52.83 10.32
CA ASP A 989 -15.53 -53.29 9.90
C ASP A 989 -16.46 -53.49 11.13
N ARG A 990 -16.78 -52.43 11.89
CA ARG A 990 -17.58 -52.52 13.12
C ARG A 990 -19.09 -52.63 12.88
N THR A 991 -19.54 -52.63 11.62
CA THR A 991 -20.98 -52.77 11.27
C THR A 991 -21.49 -54.22 11.23
N GLY A 992 -20.70 -55.22 11.60
CA GLY A 992 -21.26 -56.57 11.67
C GLY A 992 -20.40 -57.64 12.33
N GLU A 993 -20.31 -57.68 13.66
CA GLU A 993 -20.18 -58.97 14.35
C GLU A 993 -20.55 -58.93 15.83
N ALA A 994 -21.81 -59.29 16.12
CA ALA A 994 -22.17 -59.83 17.42
C ALA A 994 -21.67 -61.29 17.52
N GLY A 995 -20.42 -61.45 17.94
CA GLY A 995 -19.92 -62.61 18.65
C GLY A 995 -19.29 -63.74 17.82
N GLU A 996 -17.97 -63.90 17.94
CA GLU A 996 -17.34 -65.11 18.47
C GLU A 996 -15.84 -64.84 18.78
N ALA A 997 -15.37 -65.35 19.91
CA ALA A 997 -13.98 -65.30 20.33
C ALA A 997 -13.14 -66.42 19.64
N PRO A 998 -11.79 -66.41 19.74
CA PRO A 998 -10.88 -66.44 18.59
C PRO A 998 -10.50 -67.84 18.11
N GLY A 999 -10.22 -67.96 16.81
CA GLY A 999 -9.91 -69.23 16.17
C GLY A 999 -9.01 -69.16 14.94
N ASN A 1000 -7.71 -69.01 15.18
CA ASN A 1000 -6.60 -69.70 14.49
C ASN A 1000 -6.20 -69.29 13.06
N SER A 1001 -4.88 -69.09 12.96
CA SER A 1001 -4.02 -68.84 11.80
C SER A 1001 -4.26 -69.66 10.52
N GLY A 1002 -4.03 -68.97 9.39
CA GLY A 1002 -3.25 -69.47 8.26
C GLY A 1002 -3.99 -69.65 6.94
N HIS A 1003 -3.66 -68.84 5.93
CA HIS A 1003 -3.20 -69.26 4.59
C HIS A 1003 -3.24 -68.09 3.58
N ALA A 1004 -2.06 -67.65 3.13
CA ALA A 1004 -1.91 -67.14 1.76
C ALA A 1004 -2.24 -68.29 0.77
N PRO A 1005 -2.77 -68.02 -0.44
CA PRO A 1005 -1.85 -67.71 -1.55
C PRO A 1005 -2.43 -66.88 -2.73
N GLY A 1006 -1.54 -66.18 -3.42
CA GLY A 1006 -1.33 -66.46 -4.86
C GLY A 1006 -1.63 -65.33 -5.85
N HIS A 1007 -0.53 -64.74 -6.33
CA HIS A 1007 -0.39 -64.06 -7.63
C HIS A 1007 -1.23 -64.70 -8.77
N ARG A 1008 -1.80 -63.86 -9.64
CA ARG A 1008 -2.11 -64.24 -11.03
C ARG A 1008 -1.75 -63.14 -12.00
N GLY A 1009 -0.91 -63.52 -12.96
CA GLY A 1009 -0.57 -62.75 -14.14
C GLY A 1009 -1.62 -62.86 -15.27
N ASN A 1010 -1.40 -61.98 -16.24
CA ASN A 1010 -2.16 -61.75 -17.47
C ASN A 1010 -2.29 -62.96 -18.42
N GLY A 1011 -3.42 -63.01 -19.12
CA GLY A 1011 -3.63 -63.82 -20.33
C GLY A 1011 -5.10 -63.96 -20.73
N PRO A 1012 -5.55 -63.44 -21.90
CA PRO A 1012 -6.97 -63.29 -22.22
C PRO A 1012 -7.57 -64.44 -23.06
N GLY A 1013 -8.91 -64.58 -22.92
CA GLY A 1013 -9.86 -65.00 -23.96
C GLY A 1013 -9.85 -66.46 -24.44
N ASN A 1014 -10.96 -67.18 -24.27
CA ASN A 1014 -11.89 -67.50 -25.37
C ASN A 1014 -13.18 -68.20 -24.88
N SER A 1015 -14.24 -67.87 -25.60
CA SER A 1015 -15.62 -68.36 -25.69
C SER A 1015 -15.98 -69.80 -25.27
N GLY A 1016 -17.24 -69.97 -24.84
CA GLY A 1016 -17.99 -71.19 -25.15
C GLY A 1016 -19.21 -71.54 -24.30
N ARG A 1017 -20.39 -71.16 -24.80
CA ARG A 1017 -21.68 -71.88 -24.72
C ARG A 1017 -22.53 -71.81 -23.44
N ALA A 1018 -23.65 -71.09 -23.59
CA ALA A 1018 -24.96 -71.39 -22.98
C ALA A 1018 -25.53 -72.74 -23.51
N PRO A 1019 -26.57 -73.32 -22.88
CA PRO A 1019 -27.93 -72.82 -23.07
C PRO A 1019 -28.78 -72.78 -21.79
N GLY A 1020 -29.72 -71.84 -21.78
CA GLY A 1020 -30.64 -71.62 -20.66
C GLY A 1020 -31.78 -72.63 -20.55
N HIS A 1021 -32.50 -72.54 -19.44
CA HIS A 1021 -33.89 -72.94 -19.34
C HIS A 1021 -34.63 -72.04 -18.34
N ARG A 1022 -35.79 -71.54 -18.79
CA ARG A 1022 -36.79 -70.78 -18.04
C ARG A 1022 -37.40 -71.60 -16.90
N GLY A 1023 -37.78 -70.89 -15.82
CA GLY A 1023 -39.18 -70.80 -15.43
C GLY A 1023 -39.55 -71.27 -14.02
N GLY A 1024 -40.24 -70.39 -13.29
CA GLY A 1024 -41.36 -70.78 -12.42
C GLY A 1024 -41.18 -70.57 -10.92
N GLU A 1025 -41.81 -69.49 -10.44
CA GLU A 1025 -42.33 -69.23 -9.09
C GLU A 1025 -42.31 -70.38 -8.06
N LYS A 1026 -41.75 -70.08 -6.89
CA LYS A 1026 -42.50 -69.98 -5.62
C LYS A 1026 -41.75 -69.18 -4.59
#